data_AF-A0A176K063-F1
#
_entry.id   AF-A0A176K063-F1
#
_cell.length_a   1.000
_cell.length_b   1.000
_cell.length_c   1.000
_cell.angle_alpha   90.00
_cell.angle_beta   90.00
_cell.angle_gamma   90.00
#
_symmetry.space_group_name_H-M   'P 1'
#
loop_
_entity.id
_entity.type
_entity.pdbx_description
1 polymer ?
#
loop_
_entity_poly.entity_id
_entity_poly.type
_entity_poly.pdbx_seq_one_letter_code
_entity_poly.pdbx_strand_id
1 'polypeptide(L)'
;MKKISWQELKLNINLPRSIDRASSLPELEEFIGQERALEALEIGIRMNKLGFNIFVSGLTNTGRRTFVRKFLAGKIKDGSTSKDWLYVYNFNDPRSPNVISTPAGLGGKLKKDLENFVEIMVTSVKEAFQSDDYQKKVNALQTENNERKNSLLKELVDRAREEQYLVQINQAGVATIPLWNEKPLTQEVYDALPEEYRREIEKHGEKVRELVNSYILELRKLERDYGDKLKELNRQVATFAIEGHLSELKKKYRTNKEVVDFLERLKKDILDNLAYFFNENSDAMIFFKKRYAVNLFVDNSKSTGRPIVEEMNATYSNLFGRIEYVAKMGMLDTDHTMIRAGAVHRANGGYLILDAKNVLSEPYVWNTLKRVLFDGNLRIENLEHRLGLVSTVSLKPEPIPIDFKVILIGEPWIYQLLTAYDPDFKKLFKIKAEFDWEMDFNSESAKKFCRFVHSIASESTLLDFDRTALKEIIKKAILLSGNRKKLSIRFGTLKQLLEESSELAKIKGAPIVSGKHIEEAWNGMRKRVSLYKDKIEEEFRNSILYVETSGKAVGEVNGLTVIETEDLSFGIPVKITAKVSPGNEGIVDIQREAGLSGKIHTKASLIVQGYLHARYAQHHPLSLNAFVSFEQVYSMVEGDSASVAEVAALLSAISGIPLKQSIAVTGSINQSGRVQPVGGIPQKIEGFFRLCEIKGLNGEQGVIIPQSNLDNLVLSDEVTAAVKKGLFHIWAVESVDEALELLSGKKAGVVDKTGHYPVATFNRVVCDKLEHFYKISLSASEEKRKKK
;
A
#
# COMPACT_ATOMS: atom_id res chain seq x y z
N MET A 1 48.69 2.40 -15.83
CA MET A 1 47.88 3.55 -16.29
C MET A 1 47.40 3.29 -17.71
N LYS A 2 46.12 3.56 -18.00
CA LYS A 2 45.50 3.32 -19.32
C LYS A 2 44.78 4.58 -19.81
N LYS A 3 45.17 5.11 -20.97
CA LYS A 3 44.42 6.19 -21.64
C LYS A 3 43.22 5.57 -22.38
N ILE A 4 42.03 6.11 -22.16
CA ILE A 4 40.80 5.56 -22.74
C ILE A 4 40.60 6.12 -24.14
N SER A 5 40.39 5.23 -25.11
CA SER A 5 40.09 5.61 -26.49
C SER A 5 38.60 5.92 -26.68
N TRP A 6 38.27 6.77 -27.66
CA TRP A 6 36.88 7.05 -28.01
C TRP A 6 36.10 5.79 -28.44
N GLN A 7 36.78 4.77 -28.97
CA GLN A 7 36.18 3.49 -29.36
C GLN A 7 35.69 2.71 -28.13
N GLU A 8 36.40 2.80 -27.00
CA GLU A 8 36.01 2.19 -25.73
C GLU A 8 34.88 2.94 -25.00
N LEU A 9 34.65 4.20 -25.36
CA LEU A 9 33.51 5.00 -24.87
C LEU A 9 32.23 4.73 -25.67
N LYS A 10 32.36 4.27 -26.92
CA LYS A 10 31.22 4.02 -27.79
C LYS A 10 30.39 2.83 -27.30
N LEU A 11 29.10 3.07 -27.07
CA LEU A 11 28.14 2.02 -26.75
C LEU A 11 27.80 1.21 -28.01
N ASN A 12 28.09 -0.09 -27.99
CA ASN A 12 27.79 -0.99 -29.10
C ASN A 12 26.37 -1.57 -28.97
N ILE A 13 25.38 -0.83 -29.47
CA ILE A 13 23.98 -1.26 -29.50
C ILE A 13 23.68 -1.94 -30.84
N ASN A 14 23.81 -3.26 -30.87
CA ASN A 14 23.57 -4.08 -32.05
C ASN A 14 22.15 -4.67 -32.02
N LEU A 15 21.28 -4.15 -32.88
CA LEU A 15 19.97 -4.74 -33.16
C LEU A 15 20.03 -5.55 -34.46
N PRO A 16 19.37 -6.72 -34.58
CA PRO A 16 19.20 -7.43 -35.85
C PRO A 16 18.61 -6.52 -36.94
N ARG A 17 19.02 -6.67 -38.20
CA ARG A 17 18.49 -5.85 -39.32
C ARG A 17 16.98 -6.00 -39.52
N SER A 18 16.40 -7.12 -39.10
CA SER A 18 14.96 -7.39 -39.13
C SER A 18 14.12 -6.50 -38.20
N ILE A 19 14.75 -5.71 -37.32
CA ILE A 19 14.07 -4.75 -36.45
C ILE A 19 14.24 -3.36 -37.06
N ASP A 20 13.33 -2.97 -37.96
CA ASP A 20 13.27 -1.64 -38.57
C ASP A 20 12.41 -0.65 -37.75
N ARG A 21 11.40 -1.15 -37.05
CA ARG A 21 10.54 -0.39 -36.11
C ARG A 21 10.08 -1.23 -34.92
N ALA A 22 9.44 -0.63 -33.92
CA ALA A 22 8.97 -1.36 -32.74
C ALA A 22 7.86 -2.38 -33.11
N SER A 23 6.92 -1.98 -33.96
CA SER A 23 5.81 -2.84 -34.42
C SER A 23 6.23 -4.07 -35.25
N SER A 24 7.49 -4.15 -35.71
CA SER A 24 8.04 -5.35 -36.39
C SER A 24 8.19 -6.55 -35.46
N LEU A 25 8.10 -6.34 -34.14
CA LEU A 25 8.17 -7.38 -33.13
C LEU A 25 6.78 -7.60 -32.53
N PRO A 26 6.43 -8.81 -32.06
CA PRO A 26 5.21 -8.98 -31.29
C PRO A 26 5.30 -8.22 -29.96
N GLU A 27 4.15 -7.84 -29.42
CA GLU A 27 4.06 -7.29 -28.07
C GLU A 27 4.69 -8.25 -27.04
N LEU A 28 5.16 -7.68 -25.94
CA LEU A 28 5.75 -8.41 -24.84
C LEU A 28 4.67 -8.99 -23.92
N GLU A 29 4.43 -10.29 -24.05
CA GLU A 29 3.53 -11.03 -23.14
C GLU A 29 4.20 -11.41 -21.81
N GLU A 30 5.52 -11.52 -21.80
CA GLU A 30 6.32 -11.97 -20.66
C GLU A 30 6.83 -10.81 -19.82
N PHE A 31 7.13 -11.06 -18.55
CA PHE A 31 7.85 -10.09 -17.73
C PHE A 31 9.35 -10.10 -18.04
N ILE A 32 9.98 -8.92 -18.04
CA ILE A 32 11.41 -8.77 -18.37
C ILE A 32 12.22 -8.28 -17.17
N GLY A 33 13.33 -8.94 -16.88
CA GLY A 33 14.31 -8.52 -15.86
C GLY A 33 13.79 -8.60 -14.42
N GLN A 34 12.80 -9.46 -14.16
CA GLN A 34 12.13 -9.59 -12.86
C GLN A 34 11.95 -11.06 -12.46
N GLU A 35 12.90 -11.92 -12.84
CA GLU A 35 12.83 -13.37 -12.66
C GLU A 35 12.71 -13.75 -11.17
N ARG A 36 13.46 -13.08 -10.29
CA ARG A 36 13.40 -13.31 -8.84
C ARG A 36 12.04 -12.92 -8.25
N ALA A 37 11.48 -11.79 -8.67
CA ALA A 37 10.17 -11.34 -8.21
C ALA A 37 9.07 -12.29 -8.70
N LEU A 38 9.18 -12.77 -9.94
CA LEU A 38 8.28 -13.74 -10.54
C LEU A 38 8.26 -15.06 -9.77
N GLU A 39 9.44 -15.64 -9.52
CA GLU A 39 9.58 -16.88 -8.76
C GLU A 39 8.99 -16.75 -7.35
N ALA A 40 9.29 -15.65 -6.65
CA ALA A 40 8.74 -15.38 -5.33
C ALA A 40 7.21 -15.27 -5.34
N LEU A 41 6.63 -14.60 -6.35
CA LEU A 41 5.18 -14.50 -6.52
C LEU A 41 4.55 -15.87 -6.81
N GLU A 42 5.16 -16.68 -7.68
CA GLU A 42 4.69 -18.03 -7.98
C GLU A 42 4.68 -18.93 -6.74
N ILE A 43 5.75 -18.92 -5.96
CA ILE A 43 5.83 -19.65 -4.68
C ILE A 43 4.75 -19.12 -3.73
N GLY A 44 4.68 -17.79 -3.56
CA GLY A 44 3.78 -17.16 -2.61
C GLY A 44 2.31 -17.46 -2.90
N ILE A 45 1.92 -17.55 -4.17
CA ILE A 45 0.54 -17.81 -4.58
C ILE A 45 0.16 -19.28 -4.48
N ARG A 46 1.09 -20.21 -4.73
CA ARG A 46 0.86 -21.65 -4.52
C ARG A 46 0.73 -22.02 -3.03
N MET A 47 1.34 -21.23 -2.15
CA MET A 47 1.32 -21.48 -0.71
C MET A 47 0.02 -21.00 -0.04
N ASN A 48 -0.94 -21.93 0.15
CA ASN A 48 -2.22 -21.67 0.84
C ASN A 48 -2.14 -21.84 2.37
N LYS A 49 -1.02 -21.49 3.00
CA LYS A 49 -0.83 -21.57 4.48
C LYS A 49 -0.83 -20.18 5.11
N LEU A 50 -1.27 -20.12 6.37
CA LEU A 50 -1.20 -18.89 7.18
C LEU A 50 0.21 -18.29 7.19
N GLY A 51 0.27 -16.97 7.00
CA GLY A 51 1.51 -16.22 7.03
C GLY A 51 2.33 -16.19 5.73
N PHE A 52 1.84 -16.81 4.65
CA PHE A 52 2.45 -16.73 3.32
C PHE A 52 1.82 -15.61 2.48
N ASN A 53 1.54 -14.46 3.10
CA ASN A 53 1.27 -13.23 2.36
C ASN A 53 2.56 -12.72 1.73
N ILE A 54 2.41 -11.86 0.72
CA ILE A 54 3.51 -11.44 -0.13
C ILE A 54 3.77 -9.95 0.08
N PHE A 55 5.03 -9.60 0.29
CA PHE A 55 5.47 -8.21 0.23
C PHE A 55 6.30 -8.02 -1.04
N VAL A 56 5.81 -7.19 -1.94
CA VAL A 56 6.47 -6.78 -3.18
C VAL A 56 7.30 -5.53 -2.90
N SER A 57 8.62 -5.71 -2.91
CA SER A 57 9.61 -4.69 -2.57
C SER A 57 10.34 -4.21 -3.82
N GLY A 58 10.54 -2.91 -3.99
CA GLY A 58 11.36 -2.38 -5.09
C GLY A 58 11.32 -0.86 -5.18
N LEU A 59 12.20 -0.28 -6.00
CA LEU A 59 12.25 1.17 -6.20
C LEU A 59 10.97 1.70 -6.87
N THR A 60 10.72 3.00 -6.74
CA THR A 60 9.68 3.70 -7.51
C THR A 60 9.91 3.51 -9.01
N ASN A 61 8.83 3.60 -9.80
CA ASN A 61 8.88 3.49 -11.26
C ASN A 61 9.36 2.15 -11.86
N THR A 62 9.42 1.07 -11.08
CA THR A 62 9.73 -0.31 -11.56
C THR A 62 8.51 -1.09 -12.05
N GLY A 63 7.31 -0.49 -12.07
CA GLY A 63 6.09 -1.14 -12.57
C GLY A 63 5.50 -2.24 -11.69
N ARG A 64 5.94 -2.36 -10.42
CA ARG A 64 5.52 -3.36 -9.41
C ARG A 64 4.02 -3.69 -9.44
N ARG A 65 3.18 -2.66 -9.40
CA ARG A 65 1.73 -2.82 -9.36
C ARG A 65 1.16 -3.41 -10.66
N THR A 66 1.54 -2.85 -11.80
CA THR A 66 1.12 -3.36 -13.11
C THR A 66 1.58 -4.80 -13.30
N PHE A 67 2.79 -5.13 -12.84
CA PHE A 67 3.31 -6.49 -12.84
C PHE A 67 2.42 -7.43 -12.03
N VAL A 68 2.17 -7.12 -10.75
CA VAL A 68 1.36 -7.98 -9.86
C VAL A 68 -0.03 -8.19 -10.44
N ARG A 69 -0.67 -7.13 -10.94
CA ARG A 69 -2.00 -7.20 -11.55
C ARG A 69 -2.02 -8.11 -12.78
N LYS A 70 -1.08 -7.94 -13.73
CA LYS A 70 -0.97 -8.81 -14.92
C LYS A 70 -0.65 -10.25 -14.53
N PHE A 71 0.24 -10.45 -13.56
CA PHE A 71 0.63 -11.78 -13.07
C PHE A 71 -0.58 -12.53 -12.51
N LEU A 72 -1.35 -11.89 -11.63
CA LEU A 72 -2.55 -12.47 -11.04
C LEU A 72 -3.64 -12.70 -12.08
N ALA A 73 -3.81 -11.76 -13.03
CA ALA A 73 -4.80 -11.89 -14.11
C ALA A 73 -4.60 -13.17 -14.94
N GLY A 74 -3.34 -13.51 -15.23
CA GLY A 74 -2.98 -14.78 -15.90
C GLY A 74 -3.29 -16.05 -15.09
N LYS A 75 -3.53 -15.94 -13.78
CA LYS A 75 -3.80 -17.06 -12.85
C LYS A 75 -5.24 -17.12 -12.35
N ILE A 76 -6.12 -16.22 -12.81
CA ILE A 76 -7.53 -16.15 -12.40
C ILE A 76 -8.28 -17.48 -12.63
N LYS A 77 -7.97 -18.20 -13.71
CA LYS A 77 -8.68 -19.41 -14.16
C LYS A 77 -8.36 -20.68 -13.34
N ASP A 78 -7.33 -20.64 -12.49
CA ASP A 78 -6.80 -21.82 -11.81
C ASP A 78 -7.55 -22.15 -10.49
N GLY A 79 -8.71 -21.54 -10.22
CA GLY A 79 -9.45 -21.73 -8.96
C GLY A 79 -10.97 -21.67 -9.08
N SER A 80 -11.65 -22.25 -8.09
CA SER A 80 -13.11 -22.21 -7.97
C SER A 80 -13.62 -20.79 -7.73
N THR A 81 -14.72 -20.42 -8.37
CA THR A 81 -15.40 -19.13 -8.15
C THR A 81 -15.78 -18.97 -6.68
N SER A 82 -15.53 -17.79 -6.13
CA SER A 82 -15.84 -17.48 -4.72
C SER A 82 -17.35 -17.41 -4.47
N LYS A 83 -17.75 -17.69 -3.23
CA LYS A 83 -19.16 -17.68 -2.80
C LYS A 83 -19.74 -16.27 -2.82
N ASP A 84 -21.05 -16.15 -3.02
CA ASP A 84 -21.78 -14.94 -2.62
C ASP A 84 -21.96 -14.95 -1.10
N TRP A 85 -21.94 -13.76 -0.50
CA TRP A 85 -22.21 -13.57 0.93
C TRP A 85 -23.40 -12.65 1.11
N LEU A 86 -24.31 -13.03 2.01
CA LEU A 86 -25.57 -12.35 2.25
C LEU A 86 -25.69 -12.01 3.73
N TYR A 87 -26.24 -10.84 4.04
CA TYR A 87 -26.81 -10.58 5.37
C TYR A 87 -28.34 -10.67 5.31
N VAL A 88 -28.91 -11.39 6.25
CA VAL A 88 -30.35 -11.51 6.44
C VAL A 88 -30.75 -11.11 7.85
N TYR A 89 -32.01 -10.77 8.03
CA TYR A 89 -32.53 -10.39 9.33
C TYR A 89 -32.48 -11.57 10.31
N ASN A 90 -32.05 -11.29 11.54
CA ASN A 90 -32.09 -12.26 12.62
C ASN A 90 -33.36 -12.03 13.46
N PHE A 91 -34.32 -12.95 13.32
CA PHE A 91 -35.63 -12.86 13.98
C PHE A 91 -35.56 -12.99 15.51
N ASN A 92 -34.51 -13.61 16.05
CA ASN A 92 -34.33 -13.79 17.50
C ASN A 92 -33.58 -12.62 18.13
N ASP A 93 -32.55 -12.09 17.44
CA ASP A 93 -31.80 -10.90 17.84
C ASP A 93 -31.66 -9.93 16.66
N PRO A 94 -32.61 -9.00 16.49
CA PRO A 94 -32.62 -7.98 15.42
C PRO A 94 -31.32 -7.20 15.24
N ARG A 95 -30.53 -7.05 16.30
CA ARG A 95 -29.29 -6.28 16.28
C ARG A 95 -28.12 -7.08 15.73
N SER A 96 -28.26 -8.40 15.56
CA SER A 96 -27.20 -9.28 15.11
C SER A 96 -27.60 -9.99 13.81
N PRO A 97 -27.61 -9.30 12.65
CA PRO A 97 -27.95 -9.90 11.36
C PRO A 97 -27.15 -11.18 11.07
N ASN A 98 -27.82 -12.20 10.55
CA ASN A 98 -27.20 -13.47 10.23
C ASN A 98 -26.50 -13.43 8.87
N VAL A 99 -25.41 -14.19 8.75
CA VAL A 99 -24.73 -14.39 7.48
C VAL A 99 -25.22 -15.68 6.80
N ILE A 100 -25.37 -15.64 5.47
CA ILE A 100 -25.59 -16.83 4.65
C ILE A 100 -24.59 -16.83 3.50
N SER A 101 -23.97 -17.99 3.24
CA SER A 101 -23.09 -18.19 2.08
C SER A 101 -23.80 -18.97 0.99
N THR A 102 -23.69 -18.55 -0.28
CA THR A 102 -24.24 -19.28 -1.42
C THR A 102 -23.22 -19.43 -2.54
N PRO A 103 -23.32 -20.44 -3.42
CA PRO A 103 -22.58 -20.45 -4.68
C PRO A 103 -22.78 -19.15 -5.47
N ALA A 104 -21.78 -18.78 -6.27
CA ALA A 104 -21.78 -17.57 -7.06
C ALA A 104 -23.05 -17.42 -7.92
N GLY A 105 -23.68 -16.25 -7.86
CA GLY A 105 -24.90 -15.91 -8.59
C GLY A 105 -26.20 -16.47 -8.02
N LEU A 106 -26.16 -17.38 -7.03
CA LEU A 106 -27.38 -17.82 -6.34
C LEU A 106 -27.88 -16.78 -5.35
N GLY A 107 -27.00 -15.95 -4.78
CA GLY A 107 -27.40 -14.91 -3.81
C GLY A 107 -28.29 -13.85 -4.45
N GLY A 108 -27.93 -13.41 -5.66
CA GLY A 108 -28.77 -12.49 -6.44
C GLY A 108 -30.11 -13.07 -6.86
N LYS A 109 -30.18 -14.39 -7.11
CA LYS A 109 -31.45 -15.08 -7.38
C LYS A 109 -32.32 -15.17 -6.13
N LEU A 110 -31.73 -15.54 -4.99
CA LEU A 110 -32.44 -15.65 -3.72
C LEU A 110 -33.04 -14.30 -3.30
N LYS A 111 -32.28 -13.21 -3.46
CA LYS A 111 -32.77 -11.86 -3.20
C LYS A 111 -34.05 -11.55 -3.98
N LYS A 112 -34.04 -11.75 -5.30
CA LYS A 112 -35.20 -11.51 -6.18
C LYS A 112 -36.38 -12.44 -5.84
N ASP A 113 -36.10 -13.71 -5.59
CA ASP A 113 -37.12 -14.69 -5.24
C ASP A 113 -37.83 -14.31 -3.92
N LEU A 114 -37.08 -13.83 -2.93
CA LEU A 114 -37.64 -13.38 -1.65
C LEU A 114 -38.41 -12.06 -1.78
N GLU A 115 -37.92 -11.11 -2.58
CA GLU A 115 -38.67 -9.88 -2.90
C GLU A 115 -40.04 -10.23 -3.51
N ASN A 116 -40.07 -11.12 -4.49
CA ASN A 116 -41.33 -11.60 -5.10
C ASN A 116 -42.20 -12.38 -4.11
N PHE A 117 -41.61 -13.25 -3.29
CA PHE A 117 -42.34 -14.03 -2.30
C PHE A 117 -43.07 -13.14 -1.28
N VAL A 118 -42.43 -12.06 -0.82
CA VAL A 118 -43.06 -11.14 0.13
C VAL A 118 -44.30 -10.48 -0.48
N GLU A 119 -44.25 -10.10 -1.75
CA GLU A 119 -45.39 -9.48 -2.45
C GLU A 119 -46.55 -10.47 -2.67
N ILE A 120 -46.22 -11.69 -3.09
CA ILE A 120 -47.21 -12.77 -3.25
C ILE A 120 -47.83 -13.11 -1.89
N MET A 121 -47.01 -13.30 -0.85
CA MET A 121 -47.46 -13.66 0.49
C MET A 121 -48.46 -12.65 1.05
N VAL A 122 -48.19 -11.35 0.93
CA VAL A 122 -49.12 -10.31 1.41
C VAL A 122 -50.47 -10.42 0.71
N THR A 123 -50.47 -10.71 -0.59
CA THR A 123 -51.69 -10.85 -1.38
C THR A 123 -52.44 -12.12 -0.99
N SER A 124 -51.76 -13.27 -0.98
CA SER A 124 -52.34 -14.57 -0.66
C SER A 124 -52.89 -14.64 0.77
N VAL A 125 -52.20 -14.04 1.75
CA VAL A 125 -52.70 -13.95 3.13
C VAL A 125 -53.97 -13.08 3.16
N LYS A 126 -54.01 -11.93 2.49
CA LYS A 126 -55.23 -11.11 2.46
C LYS A 126 -56.42 -11.85 1.85
N GLU A 127 -56.22 -12.51 0.70
CA GLU A 127 -57.27 -13.27 0.01
C GLU A 127 -57.79 -14.44 0.87
N ALA A 128 -56.89 -15.18 1.53
CA ALA A 128 -57.27 -16.31 2.37
C ALA A 128 -58.19 -15.90 3.54
N PHE A 129 -57.97 -14.73 4.13
CA PHE A 129 -58.80 -14.18 5.21
C PHE A 129 -60.09 -13.50 4.72
N GLN A 130 -60.19 -13.21 3.43
CA GLN A 130 -61.43 -12.77 2.79
C GLN A 130 -62.26 -13.93 2.23
N SER A 131 -61.74 -15.16 2.27
CA SER A 131 -62.42 -16.34 1.73
C SER A 131 -63.69 -16.71 2.50
N ASP A 132 -64.69 -17.21 1.77
CA ASP A 132 -65.95 -17.70 2.35
C ASP A 132 -65.72 -18.82 3.38
N ASP A 133 -64.71 -19.68 3.18
CA ASP A 133 -64.37 -20.77 4.11
C ASP A 133 -63.87 -20.22 5.45
N TYR A 134 -63.02 -19.19 5.43
CA TYR A 134 -62.56 -18.53 6.65
C TYR A 134 -63.72 -17.85 7.38
N GLN A 135 -64.56 -17.08 6.67
CA GLN A 135 -65.71 -16.41 7.27
C GLN A 135 -66.70 -17.40 7.89
N LYS A 136 -66.95 -18.55 7.25
CA LYS A 136 -67.76 -19.64 7.83
C LYS A 136 -67.16 -20.20 9.11
N LYS A 137 -65.85 -20.47 9.15
CA LYS A 137 -65.16 -21.00 10.33
C LYS A 137 -65.15 -20.01 11.49
N VAL A 138 -64.94 -18.71 11.22
CA VAL A 138 -65.04 -17.64 12.23
C VAL A 138 -66.46 -17.55 12.79
N ASN A 139 -67.48 -17.54 11.92
CA ASN A 139 -68.88 -17.50 12.36
C ASN A 139 -69.26 -18.73 13.18
N ALA A 140 -68.77 -19.92 12.82
CA ALA A 140 -68.98 -21.14 13.58
C ALA A 140 -68.36 -21.06 14.99
N LEU A 141 -67.11 -20.60 15.10
CA LEU A 141 -66.44 -20.39 16.40
C LEU A 141 -67.16 -19.34 17.25
N GLN A 142 -67.63 -18.25 16.63
CA GLN A 142 -68.38 -17.20 17.32
C GLN A 142 -69.73 -17.72 17.81
N THR A 143 -70.40 -18.57 17.03
CA THR A 143 -71.69 -19.19 17.40
C THR A 143 -71.49 -20.18 18.55
N GLU A 144 -70.51 -21.07 18.47
CA GLU A 144 -70.14 -22.00 19.55
C GLU A 144 -69.84 -21.25 20.86
N ASN A 145 -69.10 -20.13 20.76
CA ASN A 145 -68.75 -19.31 21.90
C ASN A 145 -69.98 -18.60 22.50
N ASN A 146 -70.86 -18.06 21.67
CA ASN A 146 -72.09 -17.39 22.10
C ASN A 146 -73.08 -18.38 22.74
N GLU A 147 -73.21 -19.60 22.19
CA GLU A 147 -74.05 -20.66 22.77
C GLU A 147 -73.55 -21.06 24.16
N ARG A 148 -72.24 -21.29 24.32
CA ARG A 148 -71.64 -21.60 25.63
C ARG A 148 -71.77 -20.45 26.62
N LYS A 149 -71.55 -19.22 26.17
CA LYS A 149 -71.75 -18.02 26.98
C LYS A 149 -73.19 -17.93 27.47
N ASN A 150 -74.17 -18.11 26.58
CA ASN A 150 -75.59 -18.09 26.94
C ASN A 150 -75.97 -19.23 27.89
N SER A 151 -75.40 -20.43 27.72
CA SER A 151 -75.61 -21.56 28.63
C SER A 151 -75.09 -21.27 30.03
N LEU A 152 -73.86 -20.76 30.16
CA LEU A 152 -73.25 -20.39 31.45
C LEU A 152 -74.05 -19.28 32.15
N LEU A 153 -74.51 -18.28 31.39
CA LEU A 153 -75.34 -17.21 31.92
C LEU A 153 -76.69 -17.71 32.40
N LYS A 154 -77.32 -18.63 31.64
CA LYS A 154 -78.58 -19.24 32.05
C LYS A 154 -78.41 -20.06 33.32
N GLU A 155 -77.36 -20.87 33.41
CA GLU A 155 -77.07 -21.67 34.60
C GLU A 155 -76.78 -20.80 35.84
N LEU A 156 -76.05 -19.68 35.67
CA LEU A 156 -75.85 -18.70 36.73
C LEU A 156 -77.17 -18.09 37.22
N VAL A 157 -78.07 -17.74 36.30
CA VAL A 157 -79.39 -17.17 36.65
C VAL A 157 -80.26 -18.20 37.36
N ASP A 158 -80.26 -19.45 36.91
CA ASP A 158 -81.07 -20.52 37.49
C ASP A 158 -80.57 -20.90 38.91
N ARG A 159 -79.24 -21.08 39.09
CA ARG A 159 -78.65 -21.36 40.42
C ARG A 159 -78.76 -20.19 41.40
N ALA A 160 -78.69 -18.95 40.91
CA ALA A 160 -78.91 -17.80 41.77
C ALA A 160 -80.37 -17.72 42.25
N ARG A 161 -81.34 -18.09 41.40
CA ARG A 161 -82.76 -18.18 41.79
C ARG A 161 -83.01 -19.25 42.85
N GLU A 162 -82.32 -20.40 42.79
CA GLU A 162 -82.37 -21.44 43.82
C GLU A 162 -81.92 -20.92 45.19
N GLU A 163 -80.93 -20.02 45.21
CA GLU A 163 -80.46 -19.32 46.40
C GLU A 163 -81.25 -18.03 46.70
N GLN A 164 -82.44 -17.86 46.10
CA GLN A 164 -83.35 -16.71 46.26
C GLN A 164 -82.78 -15.35 45.82
N TYR A 165 -81.98 -15.32 44.74
CA TYR A 165 -81.47 -14.09 44.14
C TYR A 165 -81.76 -14.03 42.63
N LEU A 166 -81.96 -12.82 42.12
CA LEU A 166 -81.98 -12.50 40.70
C LEU A 166 -80.64 -11.90 40.29
N VAL A 167 -80.03 -12.45 39.23
CA VAL A 167 -78.79 -11.91 38.64
C VAL A 167 -79.13 -11.19 37.35
N GLN A 168 -78.70 -9.93 37.25
CA GLN A 168 -78.78 -9.13 36.02
C GLN A 168 -77.39 -8.66 35.61
N ILE A 169 -77.09 -8.75 34.31
CA ILE A 169 -75.81 -8.33 33.76
C ILE A 169 -76.03 -7.10 32.91
N ASN A 170 -75.43 -6.00 33.34
CA ASN A 170 -75.63 -4.68 32.79
C ASN A 170 -74.26 -4.12 32.35
N GLN A 171 -74.26 -2.98 31.65
CA GLN A 171 -73.00 -2.32 31.25
C GLN A 171 -72.13 -1.90 32.46
N ALA A 172 -72.72 -1.78 33.66
CA ALA A 172 -72.04 -1.43 34.91
C ALA A 172 -71.50 -2.63 35.71
N GLY A 173 -71.75 -3.87 35.28
CA GLY A 173 -71.33 -5.09 35.97
C GLY A 173 -72.48 -6.07 36.25
N VAL A 174 -72.24 -7.01 37.15
CA VAL A 174 -73.23 -8.00 37.59
C VAL A 174 -73.97 -7.48 38.82
N ALA A 175 -75.28 -7.27 38.70
CA ALA A 175 -76.17 -6.87 39.79
C ALA A 175 -76.88 -8.12 40.35
N THR A 176 -76.78 -8.32 41.66
CA THR A 176 -77.46 -9.41 42.39
C THR A 176 -78.54 -8.82 43.28
N ILE A 177 -79.80 -9.19 43.07
CA ILE A 177 -80.96 -8.64 43.78
C ILE A 177 -81.63 -9.78 44.58
N PRO A 178 -81.77 -9.69 45.91
CA PRO A 178 -82.46 -10.72 46.70
C PRO A 178 -83.96 -10.81 46.33
N LEU A 179 -84.53 -12.00 46.44
CA LEU A 179 -85.93 -12.31 46.17
C LEU A 179 -86.64 -12.64 47.49
N TRP A 180 -87.83 -12.08 47.69
CA TRP A 180 -88.72 -12.40 48.81
C TRP A 180 -90.12 -12.70 48.28
N ASN A 181 -90.65 -13.90 48.56
CA ASN A 181 -91.88 -14.42 47.95
C ASN A 181 -91.89 -14.27 46.41
N GLU A 182 -90.79 -14.69 45.76
CA GLU A 182 -90.58 -14.62 44.31
C GLU A 182 -90.60 -13.20 43.70
N LYS A 183 -90.60 -12.15 44.52
CA LYS A 183 -90.52 -10.76 44.07
C LYS A 183 -89.18 -10.12 44.44
N PRO A 184 -88.62 -9.24 43.59
CA PRO A 184 -87.43 -8.46 43.93
C PRO A 184 -87.62 -7.71 45.24
N LEU A 185 -86.70 -7.91 46.17
CA LEU A 185 -86.75 -7.30 47.48
C LEU A 185 -86.33 -5.83 47.38
N THR A 186 -87.24 -4.91 47.73
CA THR A 186 -86.94 -3.49 47.84
C THR A 186 -86.32 -3.17 49.20
N GLN A 187 -85.54 -2.09 49.27
CA GLN A 187 -84.86 -1.67 50.50
C GLN A 187 -85.84 -1.50 51.68
N GLU A 188 -87.01 -0.93 51.42
CA GLU A 188 -88.09 -0.72 52.40
C GLU A 188 -88.60 -2.03 53.01
N VAL A 189 -88.66 -3.11 52.22
CA VAL A 189 -89.11 -4.43 52.68
C VAL A 189 -87.99 -5.14 53.43
N TYR A 190 -86.73 -5.02 52.99
CA TYR A 190 -85.57 -5.57 53.71
C TYR A 190 -85.46 -4.99 55.13
N ASP A 191 -85.65 -3.67 55.27
CA ASP A 191 -85.58 -2.96 56.54
C ASP A 191 -86.77 -3.22 57.48
N ALA A 192 -87.83 -3.86 57.01
CA ALA A 192 -88.98 -4.30 57.80
C ALA A 192 -88.91 -5.79 58.22
N LEU A 193 -87.97 -6.57 57.66
CA LEU A 193 -87.82 -8.00 57.99
C LEU A 193 -87.19 -8.23 59.38
N PRO A 194 -87.55 -9.30 60.11
CA PRO A 194 -86.90 -9.70 61.36
C PRO A 194 -85.40 -10.00 61.18
N GLU A 195 -84.60 -9.82 62.24
CA GLU A 195 -83.13 -9.94 62.19
C GLU A 195 -82.66 -11.35 61.75
N GLU A 196 -83.38 -12.41 62.11
CA GLU A 196 -83.10 -13.79 61.68
C GLU A 196 -83.19 -13.95 60.15
N TYR A 197 -84.20 -13.36 59.51
CA TYR A 197 -84.38 -13.42 58.05
C TYR A 197 -83.35 -12.57 57.30
N ARG A 198 -82.91 -11.44 57.88
CA ARG A 198 -81.82 -10.64 57.26
C ARG A 198 -80.49 -11.41 57.25
N ARG A 199 -80.18 -12.17 58.32
CA ARG A 199 -78.98 -13.02 58.37
C ARG A 199 -79.05 -14.17 57.37
N GLU A 200 -80.22 -14.75 57.12
CA GLU A 200 -80.39 -15.74 56.05
C GLU A 200 -80.13 -15.13 54.66
N ILE A 201 -80.71 -13.97 54.37
CA ILE A 201 -80.47 -13.25 53.09
C ILE A 201 -78.98 -12.95 52.92
N GLU A 202 -78.28 -12.46 53.94
CA GLU A 202 -76.83 -12.21 53.87
C GLU A 202 -76.02 -13.48 53.57
N LYS A 203 -76.35 -14.61 54.20
CA LYS A 203 -75.68 -15.90 53.98
C LYS A 203 -75.92 -16.45 52.57
N HIS A 204 -77.15 -16.35 52.06
CA HIS A 204 -77.47 -16.68 50.67
C HIS A 204 -76.74 -15.72 49.70
N GLY A 205 -76.65 -14.43 50.04
CA GLY A 205 -75.94 -13.42 49.26
C GLY A 205 -74.41 -13.60 49.20
N GLU A 206 -73.78 -14.19 50.22
CA GLU A 206 -72.38 -14.60 50.17
C GLU A 206 -72.17 -15.77 49.19
N LYS A 207 -73.00 -16.82 49.26
CA LYS A 207 -72.94 -17.94 48.30
C LYS A 207 -73.17 -17.49 46.86
N VAL A 208 -74.15 -16.60 46.63
CA VAL A 208 -74.43 -16.05 45.30
C VAL A 208 -73.24 -15.21 44.79
N ARG A 209 -72.54 -14.48 45.67
CA ARG A 209 -71.30 -13.78 45.31
C ARG A 209 -70.18 -14.74 44.91
N GLU A 210 -69.97 -15.82 45.65
CA GLU A 210 -68.99 -16.86 45.30
C GLU A 210 -69.32 -17.50 43.95
N LEU A 211 -70.60 -17.81 43.72
CA LEU A 211 -71.12 -18.34 42.46
C LEU A 211 -70.90 -17.36 41.30
N VAL A 212 -71.26 -16.08 41.45
CA VAL A 212 -71.03 -15.06 40.42
C VAL A 212 -69.53 -14.94 40.10
N ASN A 213 -68.66 -14.95 41.11
CA ASN A 213 -67.22 -14.88 40.90
C ASN A 213 -66.67 -16.11 40.14
N SER A 214 -67.16 -17.33 40.42
CA SER A 214 -66.74 -18.53 39.70
C SER A 214 -67.16 -18.48 38.23
N TYR A 215 -68.40 -18.08 37.94
CA TYR A 215 -68.89 -17.94 36.55
C TYR A 215 -68.20 -16.80 35.80
N ILE A 216 -67.83 -15.69 36.45
CA ILE A 216 -67.02 -14.63 35.82
C ILE A 216 -65.64 -15.16 35.42
N LEU A 217 -65.01 -15.99 36.27
CA LEU A 217 -63.74 -16.63 35.92
C LEU A 217 -63.90 -17.61 34.74
N GLU A 218 -64.98 -18.37 34.70
CA GLU A 218 -65.30 -19.25 33.57
C GLU A 218 -65.60 -18.48 32.27
N LEU A 219 -66.30 -17.34 32.35
CA LEU A 219 -66.53 -16.46 31.19
C LEU A 219 -65.22 -15.86 30.66
N ARG A 220 -64.31 -15.42 31.55
CA ARG A 220 -62.97 -14.95 31.16
C ARG A 220 -62.14 -16.08 30.54
N LYS A 221 -62.25 -17.30 31.07
CA LYS A 221 -61.61 -18.48 30.50
C LYS A 221 -62.17 -18.79 29.11
N LEU A 222 -63.49 -18.73 28.94
CA LEU A 222 -64.16 -18.93 27.66
C LEU A 222 -63.74 -17.89 26.61
N GLU A 223 -63.65 -16.61 26.99
CA GLU A 223 -63.13 -15.54 26.11
C GLU A 223 -61.66 -15.78 25.71
N ARG A 224 -60.83 -16.24 26.65
CA ARG A 224 -59.44 -16.62 26.36
C ARG A 224 -59.36 -17.81 25.41
N ASP A 225 -60.12 -18.87 25.68
CA ASP A 225 -60.16 -20.08 24.85
C ASP A 225 -60.65 -19.76 23.43
N TYR A 226 -61.65 -18.87 23.28
CA TYR A 226 -62.08 -18.35 21.98
C TYR A 226 -60.96 -17.58 21.28
N GLY A 227 -60.26 -16.69 21.99
CA GLY A 227 -59.12 -15.96 21.46
C GLY A 227 -57.98 -16.87 21.00
N ASP A 228 -57.69 -17.94 21.74
CA ASP A 228 -56.66 -18.92 21.40
C ASP A 228 -57.09 -19.80 20.21
N LYS A 229 -58.36 -20.25 20.16
CA LYS A 229 -58.94 -20.94 18.99
C LYS A 229 -58.91 -20.07 17.73
N LEU A 230 -59.20 -18.77 17.86
CA LEU A 230 -59.17 -17.82 16.74
C LEU A 230 -57.74 -17.61 16.23
N LYS A 231 -56.76 -17.47 17.15
CA LYS A 231 -55.34 -17.41 16.77
C LYS A 231 -54.87 -18.66 16.05
N GLU A 232 -55.28 -19.84 16.52
CA GLU A 232 -54.93 -21.11 15.89
C GLU A 232 -55.57 -21.25 14.50
N LEU A 233 -56.84 -20.86 14.34
CA LEU A 233 -57.51 -20.80 13.04
C LEU A 233 -56.76 -19.85 12.08
N ASN A 234 -56.41 -18.65 12.54
CA ASN A 234 -55.65 -17.68 11.75
C ASN A 234 -54.29 -18.24 11.32
N ARG A 235 -53.60 -18.94 12.23
CA ARG A 235 -52.31 -19.59 11.95
C ARG A 235 -52.45 -20.68 10.88
N GLN A 236 -53.49 -21.50 10.95
CA GLN A 236 -53.75 -22.58 9.99
C GLN A 236 -54.06 -22.04 8.60
N VAL A 237 -54.94 -21.04 8.51
CA VAL A 237 -55.31 -20.41 7.24
C VAL A 237 -54.12 -19.70 6.61
N ALA A 238 -53.37 -18.93 7.39
CA ALA A 238 -52.15 -18.29 6.90
C ALA A 238 -51.09 -19.32 6.47
N THR A 239 -50.93 -20.41 7.21
CA THR A 239 -50.00 -21.50 6.84
C THR A 239 -50.38 -22.07 5.49
N PHE A 240 -51.66 -22.41 5.28
CA PHE A 240 -52.14 -22.93 4.01
C PHE A 240 -51.90 -21.97 2.84
N ALA A 241 -52.12 -20.66 3.06
CA ALA A 241 -51.92 -19.63 2.05
C ALA A 241 -50.44 -19.48 1.60
N ILE A 242 -49.48 -19.69 2.51
CA ILE A 242 -48.05 -19.48 2.22
C ILE A 242 -47.26 -20.77 1.94
N GLU A 243 -47.77 -21.94 2.35
CA GLU A 243 -47.01 -23.20 2.31
C GLU A 243 -46.58 -23.60 0.90
N GLY A 244 -47.46 -23.40 -0.10
CA GLY A 244 -47.18 -23.73 -1.50
C GLY A 244 -45.97 -22.96 -2.04
N HIS A 245 -46.00 -21.62 -1.89
CA HIS A 245 -44.93 -20.74 -2.33
C HIS A 245 -43.62 -20.98 -1.56
N LEU A 246 -43.71 -21.20 -0.24
CA LEU A 246 -42.53 -21.45 0.58
C LEU A 246 -41.88 -22.82 0.27
N SER A 247 -42.70 -23.85 0.02
CA SER A 247 -42.22 -25.18 -0.37
C SER A 247 -41.48 -25.15 -1.71
N GLU A 248 -41.93 -24.32 -2.66
CA GLU A 248 -41.24 -24.11 -3.93
C GLU A 248 -39.85 -23.49 -3.72
N LEU A 249 -39.74 -22.45 -2.88
CA LEU A 249 -38.45 -21.86 -2.51
C LEU A 249 -37.52 -22.86 -1.82
N LYS A 250 -38.03 -23.60 -0.83
CA LYS A 250 -37.24 -24.63 -0.13
C LYS A 250 -36.75 -25.72 -1.10
N LYS A 251 -37.58 -26.13 -2.06
CA LYS A 251 -37.19 -27.10 -3.09
C LYS A 251 -36.10 -26.55 -4.00
N LYS A 252 -36.21 -25.27 -4.40
CA LYS A 252 -35.21 -24.57 -5.24
C LYS A 252 -33.84 -24.45 -4.55
N TYR A 253 -33.84 -24.18 -3.24
CA TYR A 253 -32.62 -23.95 -2.44
C TYR A 253 -32.22 -25.14 -1.54
N ARG A 254 -32.79 -26.33 -1.77
CA ARG A 254 -32.63 -27.54 -0.91
C ARG A 254 -31.18 -27.95 -0.62
N THR A 255 -30.24 -27.58 -1.49
CA THR A 255 -28.82 -27.91 -1.36
C THR A 255 -28.08 -26.98 -0.39
N ASN A 256 -28.69 -25.87 0.01
CA ASN A 256 -28.13 -24.92 0.96
C ASN A 256 -28.96 -24.90 2.24
N LYS A 257 -28.45 -25.56 3.28
CA LYS A 257 -29.12 -25.68 4.58
C LYS A 257 -29.36 -24.33 5.25
N GLU A 258 -28.41 -23.39 5.18
CA GLU A 258 -28.52 -22.07 5.79
C GLU A 258 -29.72 -21.29 5.24
N VAL A 259 -29.95 -21.39 3.91
CA VAL A 259 -31.10 -20.77 3.25
C VAL A 259 -32.40 -21.43 3.70
N VAL A 260 -32.46 -22.76 3.74
CA VAL A 260 -33.67 -23.49 4.17
C VAL A 260 -34.01 -23.15 5.63
N ASP A 261 -33.03 -23.13 6.52
CA ASP A 261 -33.20 -22.79 7.94
C ASP A 261 -33.65 -21.32 8.10
N PHE A 262 -33.19 -20.41 7.25
CA PHE A 262 -33.71 -19.04 7.20
C PHE A 262 -35.17 -18.97 6.76
N LEU A 263 -35.56 -19.72 5.72
CA LEU A 263 -36.94 -19.79 5.24
C LEU A 263 -37.90 -20.35 6.30
N GLU A 264 -37.47 -21.31 7.11
CA GLU A 264 -38.28 -21.82 8.25
C GLU A 264 -38.46 -20.76 9.34
N ARG A 265 -37.40 -20.03 9.69
CA ARG A 265 -37.49 -18.93 10.66
C ARG A 265 -38.37 -17.80 10.14
N LEU A 266 -38.28 -17.49 8.86
CA LEU A 266 -39.11 -16.52 8.17
C LEU A 266 -40.59 -16.95 8.19
N LYS A 267 -40.90 -18.22 7.92
CA LYS A 267 -42.26 -18.77 8.06
C LYS A 267 -42.81 -18.55 9.47
N LYS A 268 -42.03 -18.91 10.48
CA LYS A 268 -42.44 -18.75 11.88
C LYS A 268 -42.71 -17.28 12.21
N ASP A 269 -41.83 -16.37 11.80
CA ASP A 269 -41.96 -14.94 12.04
C ASP A 269 -43.20 -14.34 11.36
N ILE A 270 -43.53 -14.77 10.13
CA ILE A 270 -44.78 -14.37 9.46
C ILE A 270 -45.99 -14.81 10.28
N LEU A 271 -46.04 -16.07 10.71
CA LEU A 271 -47.15 -16.63 11.46
C LEU A 271 -47.33 -15.99 12.85
N ASP A 272 -46.23 -15.60 13.49
CA ASP A 272 -46.25 -14.95 14.80
C ASP A 272 -46.67 -13.46 14.69
N ASN A 273 -46.61 -12.85 13.49
CA ASN A 273 -46.91 -11.44 13.23
C ASN A 273 -48.13 -11.19 12.31
N LEU A 274 -49.03 -12.16 12.16
CA LEU A 274 -50.19 -12.07 11.24
C LEU A 274 -51.03 -10.80 11.42
N ALA A 275 -51.17 -10.32 12.67
CA ALA A 275 -51.96 -9.15 13.03
C ALA A 275 -51.61 -7.89 12.20
N TYR A 276 -50.34 -7.72 11.85
CA TYR A 276 -49.86 -6.55 11.12
C TYR A 276 -50.18 -6.58 9.63
N PHE A 277 -50.46 -7.75 9.06
CA PHE A 277 -50.81 -7.90 7.65
C PHE A 277 -52.29 -7.58 7.36
N PHE A 278 -53.12 -7.48 8.41
CA PHE A 278 -54.54 -7.08 8.31
C PHE A 278 -54.75 -5.57 8.30
N ASN A 279 -53.87 -4.81 8.95
CA ASN A 279 -53.98 -3.36 9.01
C ASN A 279 -53.32 -2.75 7.76
N GLU A 280 -54.04 -1.93 7.00
CA GLU A 280 -53.52 -1.20 5.83
C GLU A 280 -52.55 -0.06 6.20
N ASN A 281 -51.77 -0.24 7.27
CA ASN A 281 -50.75 0.71 7.66
C ASN A 281 -49.53 0.57 6.73
N SER A 282 -49.30 1.59 5.90
CA SER A 282 -48.16 1.67 4.97
C SER A 282 -46.81 1.46 5.65
N ASP A 283 -46.66 1.92 6.90
CA ASP A 283 -45.39 1.85 7.63
C ASP A 283 -45.06 0.43 8.08
N ALA A 284 -46.07 -0.35 8.47
CA ALA A 284 -45.91 -1.75 8.84
C ALA A 284 -45.48 -2.59 7.62
N MET A 285 -46.06 -2.30 6.45
CA MET A 285 -45.71 -2.99 5.22
C MET A 285 -44.25 -2.72 4.80
N ILE A 286 -43.80 -1.45 4.91
CA ILE A 286 -42.41 -1.07 4.65
C ILE A 286 -41.47 -1.78 5.63
N PHE A 287 -41.84 -1.86 6.91
CA PHE A 287 -41.06 -2.58 7.91
C PHE A 287 -40.88 -4.06 7.57
N PHE A 288 -41.94 -4.79 7.22
CA PHE A 288 -41.84 -6.21 6.87
C PHE A 288 -41.14 -6.46 5.54
N LYS A 289 -41.33 -5.60 4.53
CA LYS A 289 -40.53 -5.66 3.29
C LYS A 289 -39.04 -5.56 3.58
N LYS A 290 -38.62 -4.66 4.47
CA LYS A 290 -37.23 -4.56 4.92
C LYS A 290 -36.78 -5.76 5.76
N ARG A 291 -37.60 -6.19 6.71
CA ARG A 291 -37.32 -7.32 7.62
C ARG A 291 -37.03 -8.62 6.85
N TYR A 292 -37.73 -8.86 5.74
CA TYR A 292 -37.55 -10.06 4.92
C TYR A 292 -36.59 -9.86 3.73
N ALA A 293 -36.06 -8.65 3.55
CA ALA A 293 -35.11 -8.36 2.49
C ALA A 293 -33.76 -9.06 2.71
N VAL A 294 -33.10 -9.42 1.61
CA VAL A 294 -31.74 -9.95 1.62
C VAL A 294 -30.77 -8.85 1.22
N ASN A 295 -29.75 -8.62 2.04
CA ASN A 295 -28.61 -7.82 1.64
C ASN A 295 -27.61 -8.70 0.89
N LEU A 296 -27.53 -8.54 -0.44
CA LEU A 296 -26.47 -9.14 -1.25
C LEU A 296 -25.16 -8.40 -0.95
N PHE A 297 -24.46 -8.88 0.07
CA PHE A 297 -23.32 -8.20 0.67
C PHE A 297 -22.04 -8.34 -0.18
N VAL A 298 -21.78 -9.53 -0.73
CA VAL A 298 -20.76 -9.75 -1.77
C VAL A 298 -21.40 -10.54 -2.91
N ASP A 299 -21.35 -9.98 -4.12
CA ASP A 299 -21.82 -10.60 -5.36
C ASP A 299 -20.65 -11.07 -6.22
N ASN A 300 -20.55 -12.37 -6.45
CA ASN A 300 -19.53 -13.00 -7.29
C ASN A 300 -20.11 -13.57 -8.60
N SER A 301 -21.34 -13.20 -8.98
CA SER A 301 -22.01 -13.69 -10.19
C SER A 301 -21.24 -13.42 -11.50
N LYS A 302 -20.44 -12.35 -11.55
CA LYS A 302 -19.62 -11.97 -12.71
C LYS A 302 -18.16 -12.41 -12.60
N SER A 303 -17.77 -13.03 -11.47
CA SER A 303 -16.39 -13.41 -11.20
C SER A 303 -16.03 -14.69 -11.94
N THR A 304 -14.92 -14.68 -12.68
CA THR A 304 -14.41 -15.83 -13.44
C THR A 304 -13.27 -16.53 -12.68
N GLY A 305 -13.53 -17.05 -11.47
CA GLY A 305 -12.52 -17.71 -10.63
C GLY A 305 -12.22 -16.95 -9.35
N ARG A 306 -10.93 -16.89 -8.94
CA ARG A 306 -10.53 -16.21 -7.71
C ARG A 306 -10.58 -14.68 -7.86
N PRO A 307 -11.20 -13.93 -6.92
CA PRO A 307 -11.26 -12.47 -7.01
C PRO A 307 -9.87 -11.85 -6.87
N ILE A 308 -9.61 -10.81 -7.67
CA ILE A 308 -8.45 -9.93 -7.50
C ILE A 308 -9.00 -8.55 -7.19
N VAL A 309 -8.84 -8.13 -5.95
CA VAL A 309 -9.29 -6.82 -5.49
C VAL A 309 -8.07 -5.96 -5.23
N GLU A 310 -8.13 -4.75 -5.73
CA GLU A 310 -7.11 -3.75 -5.53
C GLU A 310 -7.75 -2.54 -4.87
N GLU A 311 -7.27 -2.16 -3.69
CA GLU A 311 -7.78 -1.00 -2.97
C GLU A 311 -6.72 0.10 -2.96
N MET A 312 -7.02 1.17 -3.71
CA MET A 312 -6.18 2.37 -3.83
C MET A 312 -6.22 3.20 -2.56
N ASN A 313 -7.42 3.32 -1.98
CA ASN A 313 -7.70 4.18 -0.86
C ASN A 313 -8.00 3.31 0.37
N ALA A 314 -6.93 2.91 1.04
CA ALA A 314 -6.92 1.93 2.12
C ALA A 314 -7.50 2.45 3.46
N THR A 315 -8.54 3.30 3.41
CA THR A 315 -9.26 3.72 4.62
C THR A 315 -9.87 2.52 5.35
N TYR A 316 -10.10 2.69 6.65
CA TYR A 316 -10.70 1.64 7.48
C TYR A 316 -12.00 1.09 6.87
N SER A 317 -12.94 1.98 6.51
CA SER A 317 -14.24 1.60 5.95
C SER A 317 -14.14 0.94 4.57
N ASN A 318 -13.21 1.40 3.72
CA ASN A 318 -13.03 0.80 2.39
C ASN A 318 -12.48 -0.63 2.47
N LEU A 319 -11.61 -0.92 3.44
CA LEU A 319 -11.04 -2.25 3.63
C LEU A 319 -11.97 -3.20 4.39
N PHE A 320 -12.50 -2.75 5.53
CA PHE A 320 -13.21 -3.59 6.49
C PHE A 320 -14.74 -3.46 6.44
N GLY A 321 -15.26 -2.63 5.53
CA GLY A 321 -16.70 -2.39 5.42
C GLY A 321 -17.22 -1.38 6.43
N ARG A 322 -18.51 -1.06 6.32
CA ARG A 322 -19.18 -0.09 7.20
C ARG A 322 -20.67 -0.40 7.33
N ILE A 323 -21.26 0.11 8.39
CA ILE A 323 -22.70 0.19 8.60
C ILE A 323 -23.13 1.62 8.29
N GLU A 324 -23.99 1.79 7.29
CA GLU A 324 -24.55 3.09 6.92
C GLU A 324 -25.72 3.46 7.84
N TYR A 325 -25.90 4.77 8.04
CA TYR A 325 -27.02 5.32 8.81
C TYR A 325 -27.75 6.37 7.97
N VAL A 326 -29.07 6.44 8.14
CA VAL A 326 -29.91 7.49 7.58
C VAL A 326 -30.48 8.30 8.72
N ALA A 327 -30.38 9.63 8.63
CA ALA A 327 -31.00 10.52 9.59
C ALA A 327 -32.52 10.56 9.36
N LYS A 328 -33.30 10.17 10.36
CA LYS A 328 -34.76 10.30 10.40
C LYS A 328 -35.16 11.04 11.67
N MET A 329 -35.84 12.18 11.52
CA MET A 329 -36.29 13.01 12.64
C MET A 329 -35.18 13.31 13.67
N GLY A 330 -33.94 13.56 13.20
CA GLY A 330 -32.78 13.82 14.05
C GLY A 330 -32.14 12.59 14.71
N MET A 331 -32.71 11.39 14.56
CA MET A 331 -32.13 10.12 15.00
C MET A 331 -31.44 9.40 13.85
N LEU A 332 -30.34 8.71 14.14
CA LEU A 332 -29.65 7.84 13.17
C LEU A 332 -30.31 6.46 13.17
N ASP A 333 -30.86 6.07 12.02
CA ASP A 333 -31.53 4.78 11.79
C ASP A 333 -30.67 3.89 10.88
N THR A 334 -30.65 2.57 11.13
CA THR A 334 -29.89 1.59 10.33
C THR A 334 -30.57 0.22 10.33
N ASP A 335 -30.33 -0.57 9.28
CA ASP A 335 -30.83 -1.93 9.14
C ASP A 335 -29.81 -2.83 8.42
N HIS A 336 -30.04 -4.15 8.37
CA HIS A 336 -29.08 -5.10 7.79
C HIS A 336 -28.84 -4.91 6.30
N THR A 337 -29.72 -4.19 5.59
CA THR A 337 -29.57 -3.85 4.16
C THR A 337 -28.60 -2.68 3.92
N MET A 338 -28.25 -1.96 4.99
CA MET A 338 -27.32 -0.83 5.01
C MET A 338 -25.88 -1.22 5.37
N ILE A 339 -25.61 -2.52 5.51
CA ILE A 339 -24.27 -3.06 5.73
C ILE A 339 -23.54 -3.12 4.38
N ARG A 340 -22.35 -2.51 4.29
CA ARG A 340 -21.55 -2.43 3.05
C ARG A 340 -20.23 -3.17 3.15
N ALA A 341 -19.91 -3.92 2.10
CA ALA A 341 -18.69 -4.71 2.03
C ALA A 341 -17.46 -3.85 1.77
N GLY A 342 -16.41 -4.11 2.54
CA GLY A 342 -15.06 -3.64 2.26
C GLY A 342 -14.29 -4.52 1.26
N ALA A 343 -13.10 -4.07 0.87
CA ALA A 343 -12.21 -4.75 -0.07
C ALA A 343 -11.79 -6.14 0.43
N VAL A 344 -11.61 -6.32 1.74
CA VAL A 344 -11.30 -7.63 2.33
C VAL A 344 -12.41 -8.64 2.07
N HIS A 345 -13.67 -8.23 2.21
CA HIS A 345 -14.82 -9.10 1.94
C HIS A 345 -14.91 -9.47 0.45
N ARG A 346 -14.66 -8.50 -0.45
CA ARG A 346 -14.66 -8.73 -1.90
C ARG A 346 -13.49 -9.61 -2.34
N ALA A 347 -12.36 -9.58 -1.62
CA ALA A 347 -11.17 -10.38 -1.90
C ALA A 347 -11.26 -11.81 -1.33
N ASN A 348 -12.32 -12.13 -0.58
CA ASN A 348 -12.48 -13.43 0.06
C ASN A 348 -12.49 -14.57 -0.99
N GLY A 349 -11.62 -15.56 -0.82
CA GLY A 349 -11.32 -16.64 -1.75
C GLY A 349 -10.23 -16.32 -2.78
N GLY A 350 -9.62 -15.13 -2.72
CA GLY A 350 -8.67 -14.66 -3.74
C GLY A 350 -7.54 -13.78 -3.19
N TYR A 351 -7.31 -12.64 -3.84
CA TYR A 351 -6.15 -11.79 -3.62
C TYR A 351 -6.56 -10.34 -3.34
N LEU A 352 -5.92 -9.72 -2.34
CA LEU A 352 -6.04 -8.29 -2.05
C LEU A 352 -4.68 -7.61 -2.27
N ILE A 353 -4.62 -6.68 -3.23
CA ILE A 353 -3.45 -5.86 -3.52
C ILE A 353 -3.61 -4.52 -2.79
N LEU A 354 -2.61 -4.14 -2.00
CA LEU A 354 -2.58 -2.87 -1.26
C LEU A 354 -1.23 -2.17 -1.40
N ASP A 355 -1.25 -0.84 -1.34
CA ASP A 355 -0.05 -0.04 -1.15
C ASP A 355 0.32 0.00 0.34
N ALA A 356 1.56 -0.37 0.66
CA ALA A 356 2.04 -0.46 2.03
C ALA A 356 2.08 0.92 2.71
N LYS A 357 2.40 1.99 1.97
CA LYS A 357 2.43 3.35 2.53
C LYS A 357 1.02 3.76 2.95
N ASN A 358 0.01 3.54 2.11
CA ASN A 358 -1.38 3.88 2.41
C ASN A 358 -1.92 3.10 3.61
N VAL A 359 -1.60 1.80 3.70
CA VAL A 359 -2.00 0.95 4.84
C VAL A 359 -1.38 1.41 6.16
N LEU A 360 -0.15 1.91 6.13
CA LEU A 360 0.60 2.34 7.32
C LEU A 360 0.30 3.78 7.72
N SER A 361 -0.05 4.64 6.77
CA SER A 361 -0.44 6.03 7.05
C SER A 361 -1.83 6.15 7.65
N GLU A 362 -2.73 5.20 7.33
CA GLU A 362 -4.11 5.21 7.81
C GLU A 362 -4.22 4.63 9.25
N PRO A 363 -4.76 5.39 10.21
CA PRO A 363 -4.89 4.93 11.59
C PRO A 363 -5.68 3.63 11.72
N TYR A 364 -5.22 2.73 12.60
CA TYR A 364 -5.85 1.43 12.93
C TYR A 364 -5.96 0.41 11.78
N VAL A 365 -5.64 0.78 10.55
CA VAL A 365 -5.76 -0.10 9.38
C VAL A 365 -4.79 -1.26 9.47
N TRP A 366 -3.50 -0.99 9.66
CA TRP A 366 -2.48 -2.04 9.76
C TRP A 366 -2.78 -3.05 10.88
N ASN A 367 -3.09 -2.57 12.08
CA ASN A 367 -3.40 -3.43 13.22
C ASN A 367 -4.66 -4.28 12.99
N THR A 368 -5.69 -3.71 12.36
CA THR A 368 -6.92 -4.44 12.05
C THR A 368 -6.69 -5.48 10.96
N LEU A 369 -5.88 -5.15 9.94
CA LEU A 369 -5.49 -6.09 8.89
C LEU A 369 -4.74 -7.28 9.47
N LYS A 370 -3.77 -7.05 10.37
CA LYS A 370 -3.04 -8.12 11.06
C LYS A 370 -3.99 -9.05 11.80
N ARG A 371 -4.92 -8.48 12.59
CA ARG A 371 -5.92 -9.26 13.34
C ARG A 371 -6.76 -10.12 12.42
N VAL A 372 -7.29 -9.58 11.33
CA VAL A 372 -8.09 -10.33 10.35
C VAL A 372 -7.28 -11.48 9.73
N LEU A 373 -6.00 -11.25 9.42
CA LEU A 373 -5.11 -12.27 8.86
C LEU A 373 -4.74 -13.39 9.85
N PHE A 374 -4.71 -13.09 11.15
CA PHE A 374 -4.50 -14.11 12.19
C PHE A 374 -5.78 -14.87 12.52
N ASP A 375 -6.90 -14.16 12.68
CA ASP A 375 -8.17 -14.72 13.18
C ASP A 375 -8.97 -15.43 12.08
N GLY A 376 -8.73 -15.10 10.80
CA GLY A 376 -9.47 -15.65 9.65
C GLY A 376 -10.96 -15.27 9.64
N ASN A 377 -11.36 -14.28 10.42
CA ASN A 377 -12.74 -13.81 10.53
C ASN A 377 -12.76 -12.27 10.53
N LEU A 378 -13.77 -11.70 9.88
CA LEU A 378 -13.99 -10.26 9.86
C LEU A 378 -15.38 -9.92 10.36
N ARG A 379 -15.41 -9.12 11.42
CA ARG A 379 -16.61 -8.46 11.92
C ARG A 379 -16.65 -7.01 11.45
N ILE A 380 -17.81 -6.58 10.97
CA ILE A 380 -18.02 -5.22 10.51
C ILE A 380 -18.38 -4.34 11.72
N GLU A 381 -17.57 -3.32 11.94
CA GLU A 381 -17.76 -2.33 12.99
C GLU A 381 -17.29 -0.97 12.46
N ASN A 382 -18.03 0.10 12.74
CA ASN A 382 -17.60 1.45 12.40
C ASN A 382 -16.51 1.91 13.37
N LEU A 383 -15.48 2.59 12.85
CA LEU A 383 -14.31 2.99 13.64
C LEU A 383 -14.69 3.96 14.76
N GLU A 384 -15.64 4.86 14.51
CA GLU A 384 -16.11 5.87 15.46
C GLU A 384 -16.75 5.24 16.70
N HIS A 385 -17.48 4.14 16.53
CA HIS A 385 -18.05 3.39 17.64
C HIS A 385 -16.96 2.66 18.42
N ARG A 386 -15.98 2.08 17.73
CA ARG A 386 -14.84 1.40 18.37
C ARG A 386 -14.00 2.36 19.22
N LEU A 387 -13.90 3.62 18.80
CA LEU A 387 -13.20 4.68 19.52
C LEU A 387 -14.08 5.37 20.59
N GLY A 388 -15.36 4.99 20.72
CA GLY A 388 -16.29 5.61 21.67
C GLY A 388 -16.68 7.05 21.33
N LEU A 389 -16.43 7.51 20.09
CA LEU A 389 -16.76 8.87 19.64
C LEU A 389 -18.26 9.05 19.36
N VAL A 390 -18.96 7.94 19.12
CA VAL A 390 -20.40 7.91 18.84
C VAL A 390 -21.05 6.87 19.75
N SER A 391 -22.06 7.29 20.52
CA SER A 391 -22.80 6.47 21.48
C SER A 391 -24.11 5.89 20.94
N THR A 392 -24.39 6.07 19.64
CA THR A 392 -25.60 5.50 19.03
C THR A 392 -25.53 3.97 19.03
N VAL A 393 -26.68 3.33 19.25
CA VAL A 393 -26.79 1.87 19.22
C VAL A 393 -26.70 1.40 17.77
N SER A 394 -25.71 0.57 17.46
CA SER A 394 -25.47 0.02 16.12
C SER A 394 -25.85 -1.46 16.00
N LEU A 395 -25.78 -1.99 14.77
CA LEU A 395 -25.83 -3.42 14.51
C LEU A 395 -24.51 -4.09 14.87
N LYS A 396 -24.59 -5.39 15.15
CA LYS A 396 -23.48 -6.30 15.45
C LYS A 396 -23.58 -7.51 14.52
N PRO A 397 -23.31 -7.36 13.21
CA PRO A 397 -23.49 -8.44 12.24
C PRO A 397 -22.64 -9.67 12.57
N GLU A 398 -23.15 -10.84 12.23
CA GLU A 398 -22.43 -12.11 12.34
C GLU A 398 -21.11 -12.05 11.54
N PRO A 399 -19.95 -12.42 12.15
CA PRO A 399 -18.67 -12.37 11.45
C PRO A 399 -18.62 -13.26 10.22
N ILE A 400 -17.92 -12.81 9.17
CA ILE A 400 -17.71 -13.58 7.95
C ILE A 400 -16.35 -14.29 8.05
N PRO A 401 -16.27 -15.61 7.79
CA PRO A 401 -15.01 -16.30 7.58
C PRO A 401 -14.31 -15.78 6.33
N ILE A 402 -13.06 -15.36 6.50
CA ILE A 402 -12.27 -14.70 5.47
C ILE A 402 -11.01 -15.53 5.18
N ASP A 403 -10.83 -15.90 3.92
CA ASP A 403 -9.66 -16.60 3.40
C ASP A 403 -9.16 -15.90 2.13
N PHE A 404 -8.12 -15.08 2.25
CA PHE A 404 -7.55 -14.32 1.14
C PHE A 404 -6.06 -14.12 1.34
N LYS A 405 -5.36 -13.88 0.25
CA LYS A 405 -3.92 -13.59 0.27
C LYS A 405 -3.69 -12.10 0.05
N VAL A 406 -2.96 -11.48 0.97
CA VAL A 406 -2.56 -10.07 0.85
C VAL A 406 -1.25 -9.97 0.09
N ILE A 407 -1.22 -9.02 -0.85
CA ILE A 407 -0.03 -8.61 -1.57
C ILE A 407 0.19 -7.13 -1.28
N LEU A 408 1.13 -6.83 -0.38
CA LEU A 408 1.54 -5.46 -0.09
C LEU A 408 2.61 -5.03 -1.07
N ILE A 409 2.49 -3.83 -1.61
CA ILE A 409 3.49 -3.23 -2.49
C ILE A 409 4.11 -2.03 -1.77
N GLY A 410 5.44 -2.01 -1.65
CA GLY A 410 6.13 -0.94 -0.92
C GLY A 410 7.60 -0.79 -1.31
N GLU A 411 8.17 0.36 -0.99
CA GLU A 411 9.61 0.60 -1.16
C GLU A 411 10.45 -0.26 -0.18
N PRO A 412 11.74 -0.50 -0.48
CA PRO A 412 12.57 -1.39 0.34
C PRO A 412 12.70 -0.96 1.80
N TRP A 413 12.70 0.34 2.08
CA TRP A 413 12.79 0.87 3.45
C TRP A 413 11.53 0.56 4.28
N ILE A 414 10.34 0.49 3.66
CA ILE A 414 9.09 0.12 4.35
C ILE A 414 9.20 -1.32 4.86
N TYR A 415 9.71 -2.23 4.03
CA TYR A 415 9.94 -3.62 4.42
C TYR A 415 10.92 -3.73 5.59
N GLN A 416 12.02 -2.95 5.54
CA GLN A 416 13.01 -2.91 6.60
C GLN A 416 12.41 -2.39 7.91
N LEU A 417 11.62 -1.31 7.85
CA LEU A 417 10.92 -0.74 9.00
C LEU A 417 9.96 -1.75 9.63
N LEU A 418 9.10 -2.40 8.83
CA LEU A 418 8.17 -3.41 9.35
C LEU A 418 8.91 -4.61 9.95
N THR A 419 10.02 -5.03 9.33
CA THR A 419 10.84 -6.12 9.86
C THR A 419 11.50 -5.76 11.19
N ALA A 420 11.98 -4.53 11.34
CA ALA A 420 12.70 -4.09 12.54
C ALA A 420 11.77 -3.78 13.72
N TYR A 421 10.58 -3.23 13.46
CA TYR A 421 9.71 -2.69 14.49
C TYR A 421 8.41 -3.47 14.71
N ASP A 422 8.00 -4.37 13.81
CA ASP A 422 6.79 -5.18 13.97
C ASP A 422 7.10 -6.70 13.97
N PRO A 423 7.13 -7.36 15.15
CA PRO A 423 7.46 -8.78 15.24
C PRO A 423 6.42 -9.70 14.58
N ASP A 424 5.18 -9.23 14.37
CA ASP A 424 4.14 -10.01 13.71
C ASP A 424 4.25 -9.97 12.19
N PHE A 425 4.92 -8.95 11.64
CA PHE A 425 5.06 -8.79 10.19
C PHE A 425 5.68 -10.03 9.55
N LYS A 426 6.79 -10.55 10.11
CA LYS A 426 7.45 -11.77 9.60
C LYS A 426 6.63 -13.04 9.77
N LYS A 427 5.69 -13.07 10.73
CA LYS A 427 4.75 -14.18 10.89
C LYS A 427 3.70 -14.16 9.77
N LEU A 428 3.29 -12.98 9.32
CA LEU A 428 2.26 -12.75 8.32
C LEU A 428 2.76 -12.71 6.87
N PHE A 429 3.97 -12.19 6.63
CA PHE A 429 4.58 -11.94 5.32
C PHE A 429 5.92 -12.66 5.19
N LYS A 430 5.87 -13.97 4.93
CA LYS A 430 7.06 -14.81 4.75
C LYS A 430 7.71 -14.67 3.37
N ILE A 431 6.94 -14.20 2.38
CA ILE A 431 7.41 -14.09 0.99
C ILE A 431 7.74 -12.64 0.68
N LYS A 432 9.00 -12.37 0.34
CA LYS A 432 9.46 -11.08 -0.19
C LYS A 432 9.69 -11.26 -1.69
N ALA A 433 8.89 -10.59 -2.51
CA ALA A 433 9.09 -10.52 -3.96
C ALA A 433 9.85 -9.23 -4.28
N GLU A 434 11.16 -9.35 -4.50
CA GLU A 434 12.03 -8.20 -4.70
C GLU A 434 12.23 -7.90 -6.18
N PHE A 435 11.86 -6.68 -6.57
CA PHE A 435 11.98 -6.17 -7.93
C PHE A 435 13.37 -5.58 -8.14
N ASP A 436 13.99 -6.00 -9.23
CA ASP A 436 15.26 -5.45 -9.68
C ASP A 436 15.02 -4.08 -10.36
N TRP A 437 16.07 -3.27 -10.43
CA TRP A 437 16.09 -1.96 -11.11
C TRP A 437 16.96 -1.98 -12.37
N GLU A 438 17.69 -3.07 -12.60
CA GLU A 438 18.48 -3.29 -13.81
C GLU A 438 18.46 -4.76 -14.27
N MET A 439 18.84 -4.98 -15.52
CA MET A 439 19.00 -6.32 -16.10
C MET A 439 20.24 -6.36 -16.98
N ASP A 440 20.79 -7.56 -17.24
CA ASP A 440 21.96 -7.70 -18.11
C ASP A 440 21.66 -7.23 -19.54
N PHE A 441 22.63 -6.54 -20.14
CA PHE A 441 22.56 -6.08 -21.53
C PHE A 441 23.25 -7.09 -22.47
N ASN A 442 22.44 -7.74 -23.30
CA ASN A 442 22.87 -8.66 -24.34
C ASN A 442 21.86 -8.64 -25.52
N SER A 443 22.11 -9.41 -26.58
CA SER A 443 21.26 -9.41 -27.78
C SER A 443 19.81 -9.84 -27.53
N GLU A 444 19.60 -10.79 -26.62
CA GLU A 444 18.26 -11.28 -26.26
C GLU A 444 17.50 -10.22 -25.45
N SER A 445 18.19 -9.65 -24.46
CA SER A 445 17.64 -8.63 -23.57
C SER A 445 17.32 -7.34 -24.34
N ALA A 446 18.13 -6.96 -25.33
CA ALA A 446 17.83 -5.88 -26.27
C ALA A 446 16.55 -6.15 -27.08
N LYS A 447 16.35 -7.37 -27.59
CA LYS A 447 15.13 -7.73 -28.33
C LYS A 447 13.90 -7.67 -27.43
N LYS A 448 13.99 -8.21 -26.21
CA LYS A 448 12.93 -8.13 -25.19
C LYS A 448 12.59 -6.67 -24.85
N PHE A 449 13.60 -5.81 -24.75
CA PHE A 449 13.41 -4.38 -24.50
C PHE A 449 12.72 -3.66 -25.68
N CYS A 450 13.04 -4.00 -26.93
CA CYS A 450 12.28 -3.48 -28.09
C CYS A 450 10.81 -3.93 -28.09
N ARG A 451 10.51 -5.17 -27.68
CA ARG A 451 9.12 -5.64 -27.50
C ARG A 451 8.40 -4.87 -26.40
N PHE A 452 9.11 -4.53 -25.32
CA PHE A 452 8.57 -3.65 -24.27
C PHE A 452 8.19 -2.27 -24.83
N VAL A 453 9.06 -1.65 -25.65
CA VAL A 453 8.74 -0.38 -26.31
C VAL A 453 7.48 -0.51 -27.17
N HIS A 454 7.34 -1.59 -27.94
CA HIS A 454 6.14 -1.86 -28.73
C HIS A 454 4.88 -1.96 -27.85
N SER A 455 4.92 -2.74 -26.77
CA SER A 455 3.78 -2.86 -25.85
C SER A 455 3.35 -1.52 -25.27
N ILE A 456 4.29 -0.65 -24.88
CA ILE A 456 3.96 0.68 -24.37
C ILE A 456 3.37 1.56 -25.48
N ALA A 457 3.89 1.47 -26.71
CA ALA A 457 3.37 2.20 -27.85
C ALA A 457 1.90 1.81 -28.15
N SER A 458 1.59 0.52 -28.12
CA SER A 458 0.22 0.01 -28.27
C SER A 458 -0.69 0.43 -27.12
N GLU A 459 -0.28 0.20 -25.86
CA GLU A 459 -1.10 0.48 -24.67
C GLU A 459 -1.42 1.97 -24.49
N SER A 460 -0.46 2.86 -24.78
CA SER A 460 -0.62 4.31 -24.65
C SER A 460 -1.02 4.99 -25.96
N THR A 461 -1.33 4.26 -27.03
CA THR A 461 -1.69 4.81 -28.36
C THR A 461 -0.67 5.84 -28.89
N LEU A 462 0.62 5.49 -28.79
CA LEU A 462 1.74 6.33 -29.25
C LEU A 462 2.01 6.13 -30.74
N LEU A 463 2.77 7.05 -31.35
CA LEU A 463 3.38 6.79 -32.64
C LEU A 463 4.36 5.62 -32.54
N ASP A 464 4.55 4.89 -33.65
CA ASP A 464 5.55 3.81 -33.71
C ASP A 464 6.98 4.40 -33.61
N PHE A 465 7.95 3.56 -33.28
CA PHE A 465 9.35 3.95 -33.06
C PHE A 465 10.25 3.29 -34.09
N ASP A 466 10.99 4.10 -34.85
CA ASP A 466 11.94 3.58 -35.83
C ASP A 466 13.20 2.97 -35.16
N ARG A 467 14.02 2.29 -35.96
CA ARG A 467 15.27 1.69 -35.50
C ARG A 467 16.25 2.68 -34.85
N THR A 468 16.26 3.93 -35.27
CA THR A 468 17.11 4.97 -34.65
C THR A 468 16.60 5.37 -33.29
N ALA A 469 15.27 5.47 -33.12
CA ALA A 469 14.63 5.68 -31.83
C ALA A 469 14.90 4.52 -30.88
N LEU A 470 14.71 3.27 -31.32
CA LEU A 470 14.97 2.07 -30.49
C LEU A 470 16.40 2.03 -29.94
N LYS A 471 17.40 2.35 -30.78
CA LYS A 471 18.79 2.44 -30.34
C LYS A 471 19.00 3.54 -29.30
N GLU A 472 18.40 4.71 -29.52
CA GLU A 472 18.56 5.84 -28.61
C GLU A 472 17.85 5.61 -27.28
N ILE A 473 16.69 4.93 -27.27
CA ILE A 473 16.01 4.51 -26.04
C ILE A 473 16.89 3.53 -25.25
N ILE A 474 17.44 2.50 -25.92
CA ILE A 474 18.37 1.54 -25.26
C ILE A 474 19.57 2.28 -24.67
N LYS A 475 20.13 3.24 -25.42
CA LYS A 475 21.22 4.08 -24.94
C LYS A 475 20.84 4.86 -23.68
N LYS A 476 19.65 5.46 -23.61
CA LYS A 476 19.18 6.14 -22.40
C LYS A 476 18.93 5.15 -21.25
N ALA A 477 18.48 3.93 -21.53
CA ALA A 477 18.35 2.87 -20.52
C ALA A 477 19.71 2.43 -19.94
N ILE A 478 20.77 2.37 -20.76
CA ILE A 478 22.15 2.14 -20.30
C ILE A 478 22.67 3.34 -19.49
N LEU A 479 22.33 4.56 -19.90
CA LEU A 479 22.69 5.77 -19.15
C LEU A 479 22.04 5.77 -17.75
N LEU A 480 20.77 5.39 -17.67
CA LEU A 480 20.03 5.27 -16.41
C LEU A 480 20.55 4.17 -15.49
N SER A 481 21.15 3.09 -16.02
CA SER A 481 21.77 2.04 -15.19
C SER A 481 23.15 2.47 -14.68
N GLY A 482 23.80 3.42 -15.35
CA GLY A 482 25.18 3.82 -15.03
C GLY A 482 26.21 2.71 -15.28
N ASN A 483 25.85 1.68 -16.07
CA ASN A 483 26.71 0.55 -16.37
C ASN A 483 26.47 0.07 -17.82
N ARG A 484 27.54 0.06 -18.61
CA ARG A 484 27.50 -0.33 -20.04
C ARG A 484 27.02 -1.76 -20.30
N LYS A 485 27.07 -2.63 -19.29
CA LYS A 485 26.64 -4.04 -19.34
C LYS A 485 25.21 -4.25 -18.81
N LYS A 486 24.49 -3.19 -18.44
CA LYS A 486 23.17 -3.26 -17.82
C LYS A 486 22.17 -2.34 -18.51
N LEU A 487 20.91 -2.77 -18.59
CA LEU A 487 19.76 -1.94 -18.95
C LEU A 487 18.99 -1.56 -17.70
N SER A 488 18.64 -0.28 -17.56
CA SER A 488 17.69 0.15 -16.54
C SER A 488 16.29 -0.38 -16.86
N ILE A 489 15.61 -0.90 -15.84
CA ILE A 489 14.20 -1.33 -15.90
C ILE A 489 13.31 -0.47 -15.00
N ARG A 490 13.71 0.81 -14.82
CA ARG A 490 12.83 1.86 -14.29
C ARG A 490 11.79 2.25 -15.34
N PHE A 491 10.88 1.32 -15.63
CA PHE A 491 9.88 1.40 -16.70
C PHE A 491 9.05 2.67 -16.67
N GLY A 492 8.78 3.27 -15.51
CA GLY A 492 8.06 4.54 -15.41
C GLY A 492 8.81 5.70 -16.08
N THR A 493 10.11 5.84 -15.80
CA THR A 493 10.95 6.88 -16.43
C THR A 493 11.10 6.65 -17.93
N LEU A 494 11.25 5.39 -18.35
CA LEU A 494 11.33 5.04 -19.77
C LEU A 494 10.00 5.29 -20.48
N LYS A 495 8.87 4.94 -19.85
CA LYS A 495 7.52 5.21 -20.39
C LYS A 495 7.30 6.70 -20.60
N GLN A 496 7.66 7.53 -19.63
CA GLN A 496 7.59 8.99 -19.77
C GLN A 496 8.39 9.48 -20.98
N LEU A 497 9.62 8.97 -21.17
CA LEU A 497 10.44 9.32 -22.35
C LEU A 497 9.76 8.93 -23.67
N LEU A 498 9.13 7.75 -23.73
CA LEU A 498 8.39 7.29 -24.91
C LEU A 498 7.17 8.19 -25.19
N GLU A 499 6.41 8.56 -24.15
CA GLU A 499 5.24 9.43 -24.27
C GLU A 499 5.64 10.84 -24.73
N GLU A 500 6.63 11.47 -24.09
CA GLU A 500 7.11 12.80 -24.48
C GLU A 500 7.69 12.84 -25.90
N SER A 501 8.45 11.81 -26.29
CA SER A 501 9.03 11.74 -27.64
C SER A 501 7.99 11.52 -28.74
N SER A 502 6.93 10.75 -28.46
CA SER A 502 5.79 10.58 -29.37
C SER A 502 5.03 11.89 -29.55
N GLU A 503 4.76 12.63 -28.47
CA GLU A 503 4.08 13.93 -28.56
C GLU A 503 4.94 14.97 -29.31
N LEU A 504 6.26 15.01 -29.08
CA LEU A 504 7.15 15.87 -29.85
C LEU A 504 7.14 15.53 -31.35
N ALA A 505 7.13 14.24 -31.69
CA ALA A 505 7.03 13.81 -33.09
C ALA A 505 5.70 14.26 -33.73
N LYS A 506 4.57 14.13 -33.01
CA LYS A 506 3.26 14.62 -33.46
C LYS A 506 3.25 16.12 -33.70
N ILE A 507 3.80 16.91 -32.76
CA ILE A 507 3.91 18.38 -32.88
C ILE A 507 4.71 18.78 -34.12
N LYS A 508 5.75 18.00 -34.46
CA LYS A 508 6.58 18.21 -35.65
C LYS A 508 6.00 17.62 -36.94
N GLY A 509 4.79 17.05 -36.89
CA GLY A 509 4.14 16.41 -38.04
C GLY A 509 4.85 15.14 -38.54
N ALA A 510 5.69 14.52 -37.71
CA ALA A 510 6.40 13.30 -38.08
C ALA A 510 5.47 12.07 -37.93
N PRO A 511 5.43 11.15 -38.91
CA PRO A 511 4.57 9.96 -38.85
C PRO A 511 5.12 8.85 -37.94
N ILE A 512 6.39 8.93 -37.54
CA ILE A 512 7.08 7.93 -36.73
C ILE A 512 8.11 8.62 -35.82
N VAL A 513 8.34 8.07 -34.62
CA VAL A 513 9.35 8.57 -33.69
C VAL A 513 10.73 8.14 -34.15
N SER A 514 11.66 9.10 -34.23
CA SER A 514 13.07 8.88 -34.60
C SER A 514 13.99 9.15 -33.41
N GLY A 515 15.26 8.76 -33.52
CA GLY A 515 16.27 8.99 -32.48
C GLY A 515 16.40 10.47 -32.08
N LYS A 516 16.19 11.40 -33.01
CA LYS A 516 16.22 12.85 -32.72
C LYS A 516 15.11 13.27 -31.76
N HIS A 517 13.92 12.69 -31.90
CA HIS A 517 12.79 12.98 -31.00
C HIS A 517 13.05 12.43 -29.59
N ILE A 518 13.71 11.27 -29.47
CA ILE A 518 14.13 10.70 -28.18
C ILE A 518 15.15 11.60 -27.49
N GLU A 519 16.17 12.04 -28.22
CA GLU A 519 17.22 12.90 -27.68
C GLU A 519 16.68 14.25 -27.22
N GLU A 520 15.79 14.86 -28.00
CA GLU A 520 15.13 16.12 -27.66
C GLU A 520 14.22 15.98 -26.43
N ALA A 521 13.40 14.92 -26.36
CA ALA A 521 12.60 14.61 -25.17
C ALA A 521 13.48 14.45 -23.94
N TRP A 522 14.54 13.66 -24.04
CA TRP A 522 15.49 13.42 -22.95
C TRP A 522 16.15 14.70 -22.44
N ASN A 523 16.61 15.56 -23.35
CA ASN A 523 17.21 16.84 -23.01
C ASN A 523 16.18 17.80 -22.42
N GLY A 524 14.95 17.80 -22.93
CA GLY A 524 13.83 18.56 -22.37
C GLY A 524 13.49 18.14 -20.94
N MET A 525 13.42 16.83 -20.67
CA MET A 525 13.22 16.28 -19.32
C MET A 525 14.29 16.77 -18.35
N ARG A 526 15.57 16.68 -18.72
CA ARG A 526 16.68 17.12 -17.86
C ARG A 526 16.71 18.64 -17.67
N LYS A 527 16.41 19.42 -18.72
CA LYS A 527 16.41 20.89 -18.67
C LYS A 527 15.38 21.44 -17.68
N ARG A 528 14.22 20.79 -17.54
CA ARG A 528 13.17 21.23 -16.61
C ARG A 528 13.59 21.17 -15.14
N VAL A 529 14.59 20.34 -14.82
CA VAL A 529 15.06 20.10 -13.45
C VAL A 529 16.53 20.53 -13.25
N SER A 530 17.14 21.23 -14.22
CA SER A 530 18.56 21.60 -14.20
C SER A 530 18.87 22.96 -13.57
N LEU A 531 17.87 23.71 -13.05
CA LEU A 531 18.08 25.09 -12.59
C LEU A 531 19.26 25.24 -11.61
N TYR A 532 19.40 24.33 -10.65
CA TYR A 532 20.51 24.39 -9.69
C TYR A 532 21.87 24.17 -10.35
N LYS A 533 21.96 23.21 -11.29
CA LYS A 533 23.15 22.98 -12.12
C LYS A 533 23.47 24.22 -12.96
N ASP A 534 22.47 24.82 -13.59
CA ASP A 534 22.63 25.98 -14.47
C ASP A 534 23.15 27.20 -13.69
N LYS A 535 22.71 27.37 -12.44
CA LYS A 535 23.24 28.41 -11.53
C LYS A 535 24.71 28.18 -11.19
N ILE A 536 25.11 26.94 -10.93
CA ILE A 536 26.52 26.63 -10.67
C ILE A 536 27.39 26.86 -11.92
N GLU A 537 26.88 26.54 -13.11
CA GLU A 537 27.54 26.89 -14.38
C GLU A 537 27.67 28.41 -14.58
N GLU A 538 26.68 29.19 -14.14
CA GLU A 538 26.73 30.66 -14.13
C GLU A 538 27.83 31.19 -13.19
N GLU A 539 27.94 30.64 -11.97
CA GLU A 539 29.00 30.98 -11.02
C GLU A 539 30.42 30.68 -11.57
N PHE A 540 30.59 29.57 -12.29
CA PHE A 540 31.84 29.26 -12.98
C PHE A 540 32.18 30.25 -14.09
N ARG A 541 31.17 30.67 -14.88
CA ARG A 541 31.34 31.64 -15.97
C ARG A 541 31.72 33.01 -15.43
N ASN A 542 31.11 33.41 -14.32
CA ASN A 542 31.38 34.67 -13.64
C ASN A 542 32.67 34.64 -12.82
N SER A 543 33.38 33.51 -12.79
CA SER A 543 34.61 33.31 -11.99
C SER A 543 34.42 33.57 -10.50
N ILE A 544 33.19 33.34 -9.99
CA ILE A 544 32.90 33.38 -8.55
C ILE A 544 33.39 32.10 -7.89
N LEU A 545 33.24 30.96 -8.58
CA LEU A 545 33.88 29.69 -8.19
C LEU A 545 35.25 29.55 -8.85
N TYR A 546 36.28 29.39 -8.02
CA TYR A 546 37.69 29.33 -8.41
C TYR A 546 38.13 27.90 -8.68
N VAL A 547 38.07 27.49 -9.95
CA VAL A 547 38.62 26.21 -10.42
C VAL A 547 39.34 26.42 -11.74
N GLU A 548 40.67 26.35 -11.73
CA GLU A 548 41.51 26.46 -12.92
C GLU A 548 41.42 25.18 -13.77
N THR A 549 41.43 25.35 -15.09
CA THR A 549 41.42 24.26 -16.08
C THR A 549 42.67 24.25 -16.97
N SER A 550 43.69 25.03 -16.61
CA SER A 550 44.96 25.17 -17.32
C SER A 550 46.06 25.61 -16.36
N GLY A 551 47.32 25.47 -16.79
CA GLY A 551 48.48 25.82 -15.96
C GLY A 551 48.83 24.74 -14.93
N LYS A 552 49.71 25.11 -13.98
CA LYS A 552 50.17 24.23 -12.91
C LYS A 552 50.28 24.98 -11.59
N ALA A 553 50.00 24.30 -10.48
CA ALA A 553 50.07 24.88 -9.14
C ALA A 553 50.60 23.85 -8.12
N VAL A 554 51.29 24.33 -7.08
CA VAL A 554 51.87 23.48 -6.02
C VAL A 554 50.85 23.30 -4.90
N GLY A 555 50.63 22.04 -4.52
CA GLY A 555 49.70 21.69 -3.46
C GLY A 555 48.23 21.86 -3.86
N GLU A 556 47.91 21.90 -5.15
CA GLU A 556 46.56 22.16 -5.64
C GLU A 556 46.17 21.15 -6.71
N VAL A 557 44.94 20.64 -6.62
CA VAL A 557 44.39 19.69 -7.59
C VAL A 557 42.88 19.89 -7.72
N ASN A 558 42.32 19.56 -8.88
CA ASN A 558 40.88 19.53 -9.06
C ASN A 558 40.32 18.16 -8.64
N GLY A 559 39.57 18.15 -7.55
CA GLY A 559 38.71 17.03 -7.15
C GLY A 559 37.36 17.07 -7.87
N LEU A 560 36.60 15.98 -7.77
CA LEU A 560 35.26 15.88 -8.37
C LEU A 560 34.24 15.39 -7.36
N THR A 561 33.19 16.17 -7.16
CA THR A 561 32.04 15.83 -6.31
C THR A 561 30.80 15.60 -7.15
N VAL A 562 29.76 15.05 -6.53
CA VAL A 562 28.44 14.87 -7.14
C VAL A 562 27.43 15.52 -6.24
N ILE A 563 26.56 16.32 -6.84
CA ILE A 563 25.32 16.76 -6.21
C ILE A 563 24.21 15.85 -6.73
N GLU A 564 23.42 15.35 -5.79
CA GLU A 564 22.21 14.58 -6.06
C GLU A 564 21.02 15.36 -5.52
N THR A 565 20.17 15.84 -6.44
CA THR A 565 18.82 16.32 -6.11
C THR A 565 17.83 15.17 -6.29
N GLU A 566 16.57 15.38 -5.91
CA GLU A 566 15.51 14.38 -6.11
C GLU A 566 15.38 13.95 -7.58
N ASP A 567 15.55 14.90 -8.51
CA ASP A 567 15.30 14.69 -9.94
C ASP A 567 16.57 14.55 -10.79
N LEU A 568 17.72 15.06 -10.32
CA LEU A 568 18.92 15.19 -11.13
C LEU A 568 20.20 15.01 -10.31
N SER A 569 21.10 14.16 -10.81
CA SER A 569 22.48 14.07 -10.33
C SER A 569 23.43 14.70 -11.34
N PHE A 570 24.35 15.54 -10.87
CA PHE A 570 25.37 16.17 -11.71
C PHE A 570 26.67 16.39 -10.94
N GLY A 571 27.80 16.40 -11.67
CA GLY A 571 29.12 16.53 -11.06
C GLY A 571 29.57 17.98 -10.98
N ILE A 572 30.35 18.29 -9.95
CA ILE A 572 30.95 19.61 -9.76
C ILE A 572 32.44 19.42 -9.48
N PRO A 573 33.31 20.08 -10.25
CA PRO A 573 34.73 20.12 -9.91
C PRO A 573 34.95 21.07 -8.73
N VAL A 574 35.81 20.65 -7.81
CA VAL A 574 36.17 21.40 -6.60
C VAL A 574 37.67 21.53 -6.52
N LYS A 575 38.16 22.67 -6.02
CA LYS A 575 39.59 22.86 -5.78
C LYS A 575 39.94 22.25 -4.43
N ILE A 576 40.90 21.33 -4.43
CA ILE A 576 41.49 20.78 -3.22
C ILE A 576 42.89 21.35 -3.07
N THR A 577 43.15 21.95 -1.91
CA THR A 577 44.42 22.58 -1.59
C THR A 577 45.09 21.85 -0.43
N ALA A 578 46.41 21.84 -0.43
CA ALA A 578 47.25 21.37 0.65
C ALA A 578 48.37 22.37 0.92
N LYS A 579 48.59 22.69 2.19
CA LYS A 579 49.73 23.51 2.65
C LYS A 579 50.49 22.75 3.72
N VAL A 580 51.82 22.87 3.70
CA VAL A 580 52.69 22.14 4.63
C VAL A 580 53.77 23.04 5.23
N SER A 581 54.16 22.74 6.46
CA SER A 581 55.28 23.35 7.17
C SER A 581 55.95 22.34 8.11
N PRO A 582 57.20 22.55 8.55
CA PRO A 582 57.82 21.72 9.59
C PRO A 582 57.02 21.81 10.89
N GLY A 583 56.75 20.68 11.56
CA GLY A 583 55.95 20.65 12.78
C GLY A 583 55.65 19.23 13.27
N ASN A 584 54.66 19.07 14.15
CA ASN A 584 54.30 17.76 14.74
C ASN A 584 52.77 17.55 14.84
N GLU A 585 51.96 18.42 14.23
CA GLU A 585 50.49 18.29 14.24
C GLU A 585 49.99 17.20 13.29
N GLY A 586 50.83 16.76 12.34
CA GLY A 586 50.46 15.75 11.36
C GLY A 586 49.59 16.33 10.26
N ILE A 587 48.57 15.58 9.85
CA ILE A 587 47.67 15.96 8.76
C ILE A 587 46.34 16.38 9.37
N VAL A 588 45.94 17.61 9.06
CA VAL A 588 44.70 18.24 9.47
C VAL A 588 43.80 18.38 8.25
N ASP A 589 42.64 17.75 8.32
CA ASP A 589 41.55 17.93 7.37
C ASP A 589 40.66 19.07 7.89
N ILE A 590 40.66 20.19 7.17
CA ILE A 590 39.95 21.41 7.61
C ILE A 590 38.44 21.18 7.66
N GLN A 591 37.88 20.39 6.74
CA GLN A 591 36.46 20.07 6.71
C GLN A 591 36.08 19.26 7.95
N ARG A 592 36.93 18.33 8.37
CA ARG A 592 36.73 17.57 9.61
C ARG A 592 36.78 18.44 10.85
N GLU A 593 37.80 19.28 10.99
CA GLU A 593 37.94 20.17 12.16
C GLU A 593 36.83 21.22 12.22
N ALA A 594 36.30 21.65 11.07
CA ALA A 594 35.18 22.59 10.98
C ALA A 594 33.80 21.94 11.18
N GLY A 595 33.72 20.61 11.38
CA GLY A 595 32.44 19.89 11.50
C GLY A 595 31.66 19.76 10.18
N LEU A 596 32.33 19.96 9.04
CA LEU A 596 31.79 19.82 7.69
C LEU A 596 32.15 18.46 7.05
N SER A 597 32.68 17.50 7.81
CA SER A 597 33.03 16.15 7.34
C SER A 597 32.04 15.09 7.83
N GLY A 598 31.59 14.24 6.90
CA GLY A 598 30.84 13.04 7.20
C GLY A 598 31.70 11.87 7.70
N LYS A 599 31.08 10.74 8.05
CA LYS A 599 31.77 9.60 8.69
C LYS A 599 32.70 8.86 7.73
N ILE A 600 32.29 8.70 6.46
CA ILE A 600 33.09 8.00 5.45
C ILE A 600 34.26 8.90 5.05
N HIS A 601 34.03 10.20 4.90
CA HIS A 601 35.09 11.16 4.63
C HIS A 601 36.13 11.21 5.77
N THR A 602 35.68 11.25 7.03
CA THR A 602 36.58 11.15 8.20
C THR A 602 37.42 9.88 8.16
N LYS A 603 36.83 8.72 7.82
CA LYS A 603 37.56 7.47 7.65
C LYS A 603 38.59 7.56 6.52
N ALA A 604 38.23 8.20 5.40
CA ALA A 604 39.11 8.36 4.25
C ALA A 604 40.36 9.17 4.60
N SER A 605 40.20 10.27 5.34
CA SER A 605 41.30 11.09 5.88
C SER A 605 42.28 10.27 6.74
N LEU A 606 41.76 9.38 7.60
CA LEU A 606 42.60 8.45 8.38
C LEU A 606 43.32 7.41 7.50
N ILE A 607 42.71 6.96 6.41
CA ILE A 607 43.36 6.06 5.45
C ILE A 607 44.50 6.77 4.73
N VAL A 608 44.31 8.02 4.33
CA VAL A 608 45.35 8.87 3.73
C VAL A 608 46.52 9.02 4.70
N GLN A 609 46.26 9.28 5.98
CA GLN A 609 47.28 9.32 7.01
C GLN A 609 48.02 7.97 7.12
N GLY A 610 47.30 6.86 7.24
CA GLY A 610 47.89 5.52 7.30
C GLY A 610 48.78 5.21 6.10
N TYR A 611 48.34 5.56 4.90
CA TYR A 611 49.13 5.43 3.66
C TYR A 611 50.44 6.23 3.73
N LEU A 612 50.40 7.50 4.14
CA LEU A 612 51.59 8.35 4.21
C LEU A 612 52.59 7.86 5.27
N HIS A 613 52.10 7.41 6.43
CA HIS A 613 52.95 6.79 7.45
C HIS A 613 53.62 5.51 6.93
N ALA A 614 52.84 4.59 6.37
CA ALA A 614 53.36 3.34 5.83
C ALA A 614 54.37 3.57 4.70
N ARG A 615 54.19 4.62 3.91
CA ARG A 615 55.03 4.87 2.73
C ARG A 615 56.29 5.67 3.02
N TYR A 616 56.21 6.72 3.84
CA TYR A 616 57.32 7.68 4.00
C TYR A 616 57.91 7.72 5.41
N ALA A 617 57.21 7.21 6.43
CA ALA A 617 57.64 7.31 7.83
C ALA A 617 58.43 6.07 8.31
N GLN A 618 59.25 5.46 7.45
CA GLN A 618 59.95 4.22 7.76
C GLN A 618 61.31 4.44 8.46
N HIS A 619 61.97 5.57 8.18
CA HIS A 619 63.27 5.92 8.78
C HIS A 619 63.16 7.06 9.80
N HIS A 620 62.23 7.99 9.58
CA HIS A 620 61.99 9.15 10.44
C HIS A 620 60.47 9.34 10.62
N PRO A 621 60.02 9.86 11.77
CA PRO A 621 58.62 10.24 11.94
C PRO A 621 58.24 11.38 10.97
N LEU A 622 56.95 11.49 10.65
CA LEU A 622 56.43 12.62 9.87
C LEU A 622 56.41 13.90 10.71
N SER A 623 57.51 14.64 10.71
CA SER A 623 57.63 15.94 11.39
C SER A 623 57.12 17.08 10.52
N LEU A 624 55.82 17.11 10.25
CA LEU A 624 55.16 18.19 9.51
C LEU A 624 53.81 18.59 10.10
N ASN A 625 53.39 19.81 9.79
CA ASN A 625 52.00 20.27 9.87
C ASN A 625 51.47 20.38 8.44
N ALA A 626 50.47 19.60 8.08
CA ALA A 626 49.80 19.62 6.78
C ALA A 626 48.33 19.96 6.96
N PHE A 627 47.82 20.85 6.13
CA PHE A 627 46.42 21.27 6.12
C PHE A 627 45.84 20.98 4.74
N VAL A 628 44.76 20.22 4.68
CA VAL A 628 44.01 19.95 3.45
C VAL A 628 42.66 20.64 3.51
N SER A 629 42.27 21.31 2.43
CA SER A 629 40.98 22.00 2.32
C SER A 629 40.31 21.76 0.98
N PHE A 630 38.98 21.59 1.01
CA PHE A 630 38.10 21.75 -0.13
C PHE A 630 37.64 23.21 -0.20
N GLU A 631 38.16 23.96 -1.17
CA GLU A 631 37.89 25.39 -1.28
C GLU A 631 36.47 25.66 -1.76
N GLN A 632 35.85 26.69 -1.17
CA GLN A 632 34.49 27.15 -1.49
C GLN A 632 33.40 26.08 -1.35
N VAL A 633 33.66 25.03 -0.54
CA VAL A 633 32.66 24.02 -0.16
C VAL A 633 32.14 24.33 1.24
N TYR A 634 30.92 24.87 1.32
CA TYR A 634 30.29 25.28 2.58
C TYR A 634 29.29 24.26 3.14
N SER A 635 28.97 23.23 2.36
CA SER A 635 28.13 22.11 2.79
C SER A 635 28.96 20.96 3.32
N MET A 636 28.30 19.97 3.93
CA MET A 636 28.95 18.75 4.37
C MET A 636 29.60 17.99 3.21
N VAL A 637 30.85 17.55 3.40
CA VAL A 637 31.61 16.66 2.51
C VAL A 637 31.50 15.23 3.05
N GLU A 638 31.03 14.31 2.22
CA GLU A 638 30.86 12.89 2.59
C GLU A 638 31.38 11.97 1.47
N GLY A 639 31.83 10.78 1.87
CA GLY A 639 32.42 9.77 0.98
C GLY A 639 33.95 9.86 0.91
N ASP A 640 34.54 8.90 0.20
CA ASP A 640 35.99 8.68 0.10
C ASP A 640 36.54 8.97 -1.31
N SER A 641 35.71 9.51 -2.20
CA SER A 641 36.03 9.60 -3.63
C SER A 641 37.04 10.68 -4.03
N ALA A 642 37.53 11.45 -3.06
CA ALA A 642 38.53 12.50 -3.23
C ALA A 642 39.94 12.08 -2.76
N SER A 643 40.12 10.90 -2.15
CA SER A 643 41.38 10.56 -1.47
C SER A 643 42.60 10.51 -2.39
N VAL A 644 42.46 10.12 -3.66
CA VAL A 644 43.57 10.22 -4.62
C VAL A 644 43.99 11.69 -4.83
N ALA A 645 43.01 12.60 -4.90
CA ALA A 645 43.25 14.02 -5.09
C ALA A 645 43.91 14.64 -3.85
N GLU A 646 43.40 14.35 -2.65
CA GLU A 646 44.00 14.80 -1.38
C GLU A 646 45.45 14.37 -1.25
N VAL A 647 45.74 13.09 -1.52
CA VAL A 647 47.11 12.56 -1.49
C VAL A 647 47.99 13.26 -2.52
N ALA A 648 47.49 13.50 -3.74
CA ALA A 648 48.25 14.21 -4.75
C ALA A 648 48.57 15.65 -4.33
N ALA A 649 47.59 16.38 -3.79
CA ALA A 649 47.79 17.73 -3.27
C ALA A 649 48.81 17.75 -2.13
N LEU A 650 48.66 16.86 -1.13
CA LEU A 650 49.59 16.72 -0.02
C LEU A 650 51.02 16.44 -0.48
N LEU A 651 51.19 15.46 -1.35
CA LEU A 651 52.51 15.07 -1.86
C LEU A 651 53.14 16.17 -2.72
N SER A 652 52.33 16.91 -3.49
CA SER A 652 52.78 18.10 -4.23
C SER A 652 53.21 19.23 -3.29
N ALA A 653 52.45 19.50 -2.22
CA ALA A 653 52.79 20.51 -1.23
C ALA A 653 54.09 20.17 -0.49
N ILE A 654 54.29 18.89 -0.15
CA ILE A 654 55.54 18.39 0.45
C ILE A 654 56.69 18.53 -0.55
N SER A 655 56.57 18.02 -1.77
CA SER A 655 57.69 18.00 -2.71
C SER A 655 57.99 19.35 -3.37
N GLY A 656 57.06 20.31 -3.32
CA GLY A 656 57.13 21.55 -4.10
C GLY A 656 56.94 21.35 -5.60
N ILE A 657 56.49 20.18 -6.05
CA ILE A 657 56.34 19.86 -7.48
C ILE A 657 54.93 20.29 -7.93
N PRO A 658 54.78 21.17 -8.92
CA PRO A 658 53.47 21.66 -9.34
C PRO A 658 52.70 20.60 -10.13
N LEU A 659 51.39 20.53 -9.90
CA LEU A 659 50.45 19.63 -10.58
C LEU A 659 49.67 20.38 -11.67
N LYS A 660 49.37 19.70 -12.77
CA LYS A 660 48.56 20.23 -13.87
C LYS A 660 47.12 20.47 -13.41
N GLN A 661 46.65 21.71 -13.57
CA GLN A 661 45.26 22.08 -13.27
C GLN A 661 44.31 21.77 -14.45
N SER A 662 44.84 21.40 -15.62
CA SER A 662 44.03 20.85 -16.71
C SER A 662 43.45 19.45 -16.42
N ILE A 663 43.92 18.78 -15.37
CA ILE A 663 43.51 17.41 -15.04
C ILE A 663 42.74 17.40 -13.72
N ALA A 664 41.53 16.85 -13.73
CA ALA A 664 40.79 16.55 -12.52
C ALA A 664 40.91 15.07 -12.13
N VAL A 665 40.66 14.77 -10.86
CA VAL A 665 40.90 13.44 -10.29
C VAL A 665 39.75 13.02 -9.40
N THR A 666 39.35 11.76 -9.51
CA THR A 666 38.49 11.10 -8.54
C THR A 666 38.95 9.67 -8.31
N GLY A 667 38.75 9.18 -7.09
CA GLY A 667 39.14 7.84 -6.68
C GLY A 667 39.31 7.78 -5.17
N SER A 668 38.87 6.66 -4.59
CA SER A 668 39.20 6.29 -3.22
C SER A 668 40.55 5.55 -3.21
N ILE A 669 41.17 5.41 -2.04
CA ILE A 669 42.38 4.60 -1.86
C ILE A 669 42.27 3.70 -0.65
N ASN A 670 42.98 2.57 -0.69
CA ASN A 670 43.29 1.81 0.51
C ASN A 670 44.64 2.26 1.12
N GLN A 671 45.00 1.72 2.29
CA GLN A 671 46.27 2.06 2.97
C GLN A 671 47.53 1.64 2.20
N SER A 672 47.41 0.79 1.17
CA SER A 672 48.52 0.42 0.28
C SER A 672 48.67 1.36 -0.92
N GLY A 673 47.80 2.38 -1.05
CA GLY A 673 47.81 3.32 -2.17
C GLY A 673 47.20 2.75 -3.47
N ARG A 674 46.43 1.66 -3.39
CA ARG A 674 45.66 1.15 -4.54
C ARG A 674 44.37 1.97 -4.69
N VAL A 675 44.07 2.38 -5.91
CA VAL A 675 42.89 3.17 -6.23
C VAL A 675 41.66 2.26 -6.29
N GLN A 676 40.57 2.72 -5.69
CA GLN A 676 39.32 1.99 -5.50
C GLN A 676 38.16 2.67 -6.25
N PRO A 677 37.10 1.91 -6.63
CA PRO A 677 35.99 2.44 -7.39
C PRO A 677 35.20 3.47 -6.59
N VAL A 678 34.59 4.42 -7.31
CA VAL A 678 33.74 5.46 -6.73
C VAL A 678 32.43 5.56 -7.50
N GLY A 679 31.40 6.13 -6.86
CA GLY A 679 30.12 6.43 -7.50
C GLY A 679 30.16 7.67 -8.40
N GLY A 680 29.15 7.78 -9.27
CA GLY A 680 28.85 8.98 -10.05
C GLY A 680 29.89 9.37 -11.10
N ILE A 681 30.64 8.41 -11.65
CA ILE A 681 31.73 8.65 -12.61
C ILE A 681 31.27 9.45 -13.85
N PRO A 682 30.15 9.10 -14.53
CA PRO A 682 29.66 9.91 -15.63
C PRO A 682 29.43 11.36 -15.26
N GLN A 683 28.75 11.60 -14.13
CA GLN A 683 28.42 12.94 -13.64
C GLN A 683 29.70 13.74 -13.36
N LYS A 684 30.69 13.12 -12.70
CA LYS A 684 31.98 13.75 -12.39
C LYS A 684 32.76 14.15 -13.64
N ILE A 685 32.83 13.25 -14.63
CA ILE A 685 33.52 13.53 -15.90
C ILE A 685 32.81 14.64 -16.66
N GLU A 686 31.49 14.54 -16.81
CA GLU A 686 30.67 15.55 -17.50
C GLU A 686 30.75 16.91 -16.81
N GLY A 687 30.78 16.95 -15.47
CA GLY A 687 30.93 18.19 -14.70
C GLY A 687 32.24 18.92 -14.97
N PHE A 688 33.38 18.20 -14.98
CA PHE A 688 34.66 18.81 -15.31
C PHE A 688 34.77 19.19 -16.78
N PHE A 689 34.30 18.32 -17.68
CA PHE A 689 34.23 18.62 -19.11
C PHE A 689 33.46 19.92 -19.36
N ARG A 690 32.31 20.09 -18.69
CA ARG A 690 31.49 21.29 -18.82
C ARG A 690 32.20 22.56 -18.35
N LEU A 691 32.91 22.50 -17.22
CA LEU A 691 33.75 23.60 -16.77
C LEU A 691 34.85 23.92 -17.81
N CYS A 692 35.49 22.90 -18.37
CA CYS A 692 36.49 23.08 -19.42
C CYS A 692 35.90 23.70 -20.69
N GLU A 693 34.66 23.35 -21.08
CA GLU A 693 33.97 24.02 -22.18
C GLU A 693 33.71 25.50 -21.87
N ILE A 694 33.20 25.82 -20.67
CA ILE A 694 32.92 27.20 -20.25
C ILE A 694 34.20 28.05 -20.29
N LYS A 695 35.34 27.49 -19.87
CA LYS A 695 36.65 28.17 -19.85
C LYS A 695 37.46 28.04 -21.15
N GLY A 696 37.00 27.24 -22.11
CA GLY A 696 37.69 26.92 -23.36
C GLY A 696 38.53 25.63 -23.31
N LEU A 697 38.21 24.69 -24.22
CA LEU A 697 38.98 23.46 -24.42
C LEU A 697 40.28 23.75 -25.18
N ASN A 698 41.41 23.28 -24.65
CA ASN A 698 42.74 23.45 -25.24
C ASN A 698 43.43 22.12 -25.60
N GLY A 699 42.76 20.98 -25.37
CA GLY A 699 43.29 19.66 -25.69
C GLY A 699 44.23 19.07 -24.65
N GLU A 700 44.50 19.76 -23.54
CA GLU A 700 45.23 19.20 -22.40
C GLU A 700 44.29 18.66 -21.31
N GLN A 701 43.01 19.07 -21.35
CA GLN A 701 42.09 18.77 -20.25
C GLN A 701 41.66 17.32 -20.20
N GLY A 702 41.41 16.82 -18.99
CA GLY A 702 40.91 15.47 -18.82
C GLY A 702 40.70 15.04 -17.38
N VAL A 703 40.30 13.79 -17.20
CA VAL A 703 39.96 13.22 -15.88
C VAL A 703 40.71 11.91 -15.62
N ILE A 704 41.26 11.79 -14.42
CA ILE A 704 41.79 10.54 -13.87
C ILE A 704 40.69 9.86 -13.06
N ILE A 705 40.45 8.57 -13.36
CA ILE A 705 39.45 7.74 -12.70
C ILE A 705 40.03 6.39 -12.24
N PRO A 706 39.36 5.67 -11.34
CA PRO A 706 39.72 4.29 -11.00
C PRO A 706 39.55 3.35 -12.21
N GLN A 707 40.51 2.45 -12.43
CA GLN A 707 40.38 1.40 -13.44
C GLN A 707 39.20 0.46 -13.20
N SER A 708 38.80 0.26 -11.95
CA SER A 708 37.62 -0.52 -11.58
C SER A 708 36.29 0.10 -12.05
N ASN A 709 36.27 1.36 -12.47
CA ASN A 709 35.06 2.05 -12.96
C ASN A 709 34.90 2.02 -14.49
N LEU A 710 35.73 1.27 -15.24
CA LEU A 710 35.64 1.24 -16.71
C LEU A 710 34.26 0.85 -17.24
N ASP A 711 33.56 -0.06 -16.55
CA ASP A 711 32.20 -0.45 -16.92
C ASP A 711 31.16 0.66 -16.66
N ASN A 712 31.47 1.62 -15.78
CA ASN A 712 30.63 2.78 -15.49
C ASN A 712 30.85 3.95 -16.43
N LEU A 713 31.75 3.85 -17.42
CA LEU A 713 31.98 4.87 -18.43
C LEU A 713 30.84 4.90 -19.45
N VAL A 714 29.71 5.48 -19.05
CA VAL A 714 28.55 5.75 -19.91
C VAL A 714 28.41 7.27 -20.02
N LEU A 715 29.02 7.85 -21.04
CA LEU A 715 29.17 9.32 -21.18
C LEU A 715 28.28 9.86 -22.29
N SER A 716 27.99 11.16 -22.24
CA SER A 716 27.33 11.89 -23.32
C SER A 716 28.09 11.82 -24.65
N ASP A 717 27.36 12.06 -25.75
CA ASP A 717 27.97 12.13 -27.08
C ASP A 717 28.94 13.30 -27.21
N GLU A 718 28.70 14.39 -26.48
CA GLU A 718 29.56 15.58 -26.46
C GLU A 718 30.95 15.24 -25.92
N VAL A 719 31.03 14.58 -24.77
CA VAL A 719 32.31 14.13 -24.18
C VAL A 719 32.99 13.12 -25.11
N THR A 720 32.23 12.17 -25.64
CA THR A 720 32.76 11.16 -26.58
C THR A 720 33.35 11.80 -27.84
N ALA A 721 32.68 12.83 -28.38
CA ALA A 721 33.14 13.59 -29.53
C ALA A 721 34.40 14.41 -29.22
N ALA A 722 34.49 15.03 -28.03
CA ALA A 722 35.67 15.75 -27.59
C ALA A 722 36.88 14.83 -27.44
N VAL A 723 36.69 13.63 -26.86
CA VAL A 723 37.75 12.61 -26.77
C VAL A 723 38.19 12.14 -28.16
N LYS A 724 37.23 11.93 -29.08
CA LYS A 724 37.55 11.56 -30.48
C LYS A 724 38.36 12.64 -31.20
N LYS A 725 38.08 13.93 -30.94
CA LYS A 725 38.83 15.07 -31.49
C LYS A 725 40.16 15.33 -30.76
N GLY A 726 40.45 14.61 -29.67
CA GLY A 726 41.64 14.84 -28.85
C GLY A 726 41.58 16.11 -28.00
N LEU A 727 40.40 16.71 -27.84
CA LEU A 727 40.19 17.94 -27.05
C LEU A 727 40.03 17.67 -25.55
N PHE A 728 39.71 16.43 -25.18
CA PHE A 728 39.54 16.00 -23.80
C PHE A 728 40.04 14.58 -23.62
N HIS A 729 40.55 14.22 -22.43
CA HIS A 729 41.17 12.92 -22.18
C HIS A 729 40.62 12.25 -20.92
N ILE A 730 40.63 10.92 -20.91
CA ILE A 730 40.27 10.13 -19.72
C ILE A 730 41.37 9.10 -19.49
N TRP A 731 41.82 9.00 -18.24
CA TRP A 731 42.85 8.06 -17.81
C TRP A 731 42.35 7.19 -16.67
N ALA A 732 42.49 5.88 -16.83
CA ALA A 732 42.25 4.90 -15.78
C ALA A 732 43.55 4.54 -15.07
N VAL A 733 43.52 4.54 -13.74
CA VAL A 733 44.68 4.24 -12.88
C VAL A 733 44.36 3.16 -11.84
N GLU A 734 45.37 2.41 -11.42
CA GLU A 734 45.27 1.40 -10.36
C GLU A 734 45.95 1.83 -9.05
N SER A 735 46.82 2.84 -9.09
CA SER A 735 47.59 3.30 -7.93
C SER A 735 47.72 4.82 -7.89
N VAL A 736 47.98 5.34 -6.68
CA VAL A 736 48.28 6.77 -6.46
C VAL A 736 49.49 7.21 -7.30
N ASP A 737 50.51 6.34 -7.43
CA ASP A 737 51.72 6.64 -8.19
C ASP A 737 51.40 6.98 -9.65
N GLU A 738 50.53 6.20 -10.30
CA GLU A 738 50.11 6.46 -11.67
C GLU A 738 49.37 7.80 -11.83
N ALA A 739 48.54 8.17 -10.84
CA ALA A 739 47.87 9.46 -10.82
C ALA A 739 48.90 10.61 -10.68
N LEU A 740 49.88 10.47 -9.78
CA LEU A 740 50.96 11.44 -9.60
C LEU A 740 51.79 11.62 -10.87
N GLU A 741 52.10 10.54 -11.60
CA GLU A 741 52.84 10.62 -12.86
C GLU A 741 52.09 11.46 -13.91
N LEU A 742 50.77 11.30 -14.01
CA LEU A 742 49.94 12.06 -14.95
C LEU A 742 49.85 13.55 -14.57
N LEU A 743 49.61 13.82 -13.29
CA LEU A 743 49.43 15.17 -12.75
C LEU A 743 50.72 15.99 -12.77
N SER A 744 51.85 15.38 -12.41
CA SER A 744 53.15 16.08 -12.32
C SER A 744 53.97 16.01 -13.60
N GLY A 745 53.78 14.97 -14.42
CA GLY A 745 54.67 14.64 -15.54
C GLY A 745 56.01 14.02 -15.13
N LYS A 746 56.20 13.68 -13.84
CA LYS A 746 57.44 13.09 -13.31
C LYS A 746 57.18 11.63 -12.90
N LYS A 747 58.16 10.75 -13.10
CA LYS A 747 58.08 9.36 -12.65
C LYS A 747 57.95 9.26 -11.13
N ALA A 748 57.02 8.44 -10.63
CA ALA A 748 56.75 8.33 -9.21
C ALA A 748 57.94 7.71 -8.45
N GLY A 749 58.51 6.64 -9.03
CA GLY A 749 59.64 5.90 -8.46
C GLY A 749 59.19 4.80 -7.50
N VAL A 750 59.88 3.66 -7.56
CA VAL A 750 59.66 2.50 -6.68
C VAL A 750 60.87 2.37 -5.76
N VAL A 751 60.63 1.93 -4.52
CA VAL A 751 61.67 1.67 -3.54
C VAL A 751 62.59 0.55 -4.02
N ASP A 752 63.90 0.75 -3.95
CA ASP A 752 64.89 -0.28 -4.28
C ASP A 752 65.09 -1.28 -3.14
N LYS A 753 65.98 -2.27 -3.34
CA LYS A 753 66.30 -3.30 -2.32
C LYS A 753 66.89 -2.72 -1.02
N THR A 754 67.36 -1.48 -1.03
CA THR A 754 67.98 -0.80 0.11
C THR A 754 67.01 0.14 0.84
N GLY A 755 65.74 0.21 0.40
CA GLY A 755 64.74 1.07 1.03
C GLY A 755 64.69 2.51 0.48
N HIS A 756 65.42 2.81 -0.60
CA HIS A 756 65.50 4.18 -1.13
C HIS A 756 64.77 4.35 -2.47
N TYR A 757 64.24 5.55 -2.71
CA TYR A 757 63.71 5.94 -4.02
C TYR A 757 64.83 6.47 -4.94
N PRO A 758 64.76 6.22 -6.27
CA PRO A 758 65.74 6.73 -7.21
C PRO A 758 65.76 8.27 -7.31
N VAL A 759 66.94 8.86 -7.48
CA VAL A 759 67.21 10.31 -7.38
C VAL A 759 66.29 11.17 -8.26
N ALA A 760 65.99 10.74 -9.48
CA ALA A 760 65.20 11.52 -10.45
C ALA A 760 63.66 11.34 -10.32
N THR A 761 63.16 10.81 -9.20
CA THR A 761 61.73 10.44 -9.05
C THR A 761 60.95 11.43 -8.17
N PHE A 762 59.62 11.37 -8.22
CA PHE A 762 58.73 12.20 -7.40
C PHE A 762 58.87 11.82 -5.92
N ASN A 763 58.75 10.52 -5.61
CA ASN A 763 58.79 10.01 -4.24
C ASN A 763 60.12 10.28 -3.55
N ARG A 764 61.23 10.34 -4.30
CA ARG A 764 62.51 10.74 -3.73
C ARG A 764 62.51 12.18 -3.21
N VAL A 765 61.98 13.12 -3.99
CA VAL A 765 61.88 14.53 -3.56
C VAL A 765 60.99 14.68 -2.33
N VAL A 766 59.93 13.89 -2.23
CA VAL A 766 59.08 13.82 -1.02
C VAL A 766 59.92 13.40 0.19
N CYS A 767 60.65 12.27 0.10
CA CYS A 767 61.52 11.79 1.17
C CYS A 767 62.57 12.82 1.60
N ASP A 768 63.26 13.43 0.64
CA ASP A 768 64.31 14.42 0.92
C ASP A 768 63.73 15.65 1.65
N LYS A 769 62.51 16.09 1.30
CA LYS A 769 61.86 17.20 2.00
C LYS A 769 61.40 16.82 3.40
N LEU A 770 60.84 15.62 3.58
CA LEU A 770 60.42 15.14 4.90
C LEU A 770 61.60 14.98 5.85
N GLU A 771 62.75 14.49 5.35
CA GLU A 771 63.99 14.44 6.12
C GLU A 771 64.47 15.85 6.53
N HIS A 772 64.36 16.82 5.63
CA HIS A 772 64.66 18.21 5.93
C HIS A 772 63.73 18.80 7.02
N PHE A 773 62.42 18.53 6.96
CA PHE A 773 61.49 18.95 8.02
C PHE A 773 61.81 18.30 9.36
N TYR A 774 62.17 17.02 9.37
CA TYR A 774 62.64 16.32 10.56
C TYR A 774 63.87 16.99 11.18
N LYS A 775 64.89 17.33 10.37
CA LYS A 775 66.10 18.05 10.84
C LYS A 775 65.76 19.40 11.49
N ILE A 776 64.83 20.16 10.91
CA ILE A 776 64.36 21.43 11.50
C ILE A 776 63.65 21.21 12.84
N SER A 777 62.84 20.15 12.96
CA SER A 777 62.12 19.84 14.19
C SER A 777 63.06 19.47 15.35
N LEU A 778 64.19 18.81 15.05
CA LEU A 778 65.24 18.48 16.01
C LEU A 778 65.93 19.73 16.54
N SER A 779 66.37 20.64 15.64
CA SER A 779 67.05 21.87 16.05
C SER A 779 66.16 22.78 16.91
N ALA A 780 64.87 22.87 16.57
CA ALA A 780 63.89 23.63 17.36
C ALA A 780 63.65 23.02 18.76
N SER A 781 63.72 21.69 18.88
CA SER A 781 63.57 20.98 20.15
C SER A 781 64.81 21.13 21.04
N GLU A 782 66.00 21.14 20.45
CA GLU A 782 67.27 21.38 21.15
C GLU A 782 67.39 22.82 21.65
N GLU A 783 66.95 23.82 20.89
CA GLU A 783 66.89 25.22 21.34
C GLU A 783 65.90 25.43 22.49
N LYS A 784 64.73 24.76 22.45
CA LYS A 784 63.77 24.78 23.57
C LYS A 784 64.32 24.10 24.83
N ARG A 785 65.13 23.04 24.68
CA ARG A 785 65.83 22.38 25.80
C ARG A 785 66.98 23.21 26.37
N LYS A 786 67.63 24.05 25.57
CA LYS A 786 68.67 24.99 26.05
C LYS A 786 68.10 26.25 26.73
N LYS A 787 66.83 26.57 26.51
CA LYS A 787 66.12 27.73 27.10
C LYS A 787 65.27 27.39 28.34
N LYS A 788 65.07 26.10 28.64
CA LYS A 788 64.52 25.59 29.91
C LYS A 788 65.67 25.15 30.79
#